data_AF-A0A8C9WEC5-F1
#
_entry.id   AF-A0A8C9WEC5-F1
#
_cell.length_a   1.000
_cell.length_b   1.000
_cell.length_c   1.000
_cell.angle_alpha   90.00
_cell.angle_beta   90.00
_cell.angle_gamma   90.00
#
_symmetry.space_group_name_H-M   'P 1'
#
loop_
_entity.id
_entity.type
_entity.pdbx_description
1 polymer ?
#
loop_
_entity_poly.entity_id
_entity_poly.type
_entity_poly.pdbx_seq_one_letter_code
_entity_poly.pdbx_strand_id
1 'polypeptide(L)'
;MTRSCVSNGNGNVKCFKRKNKTLPKSFVLLLSIVVARQLLSLLTMSSRALRRLRGKQRGQEAIDIGGLLADPNEEVADLEEEAQDGVLQPVAKNSRKSSKKNKTQKNVNNIYELVKYLASNASRKKCSFENCQFYTNVSCYSYLPTFPQQEEGVGDDLDALLETIEKTNGLSHQSGPCGTSDNRPVLYVEHRNLNPETELKRYFGARAVLGDQRARTRQRQFHRSTWMTAPKDTWPRFSRPGISMSLQESREGLQYFTFVHNRDYQQVQFKFLDAVESMDPNNIVALLQLNPYHVDSLLQLSDVCRIQEDQEMARDLVERALYSFECAFHPVFSLTSGTSRLDYLRPENRAFYLALYKHMMFLEKRGCPRTALEYCKLILSLDPENDPLCMLLMVDFLSLRSREYTFLIRLYEEWEGHRNLSQLPNFALSVALSYYHQSLQDELTPEECARLKQKADDLLQDALIMFPGVLMPLLDLCAVQPDSAVSSHSFFGPKSQIWQPPALNELLSLYVGRCHILWKEGRVLLWLEGNVREVLRRVDSKDPLVEDYENKRKIRYQSAPRNIHRHVILSEIKGATAALPLEVTTQPVMGFDPLPPLDSVISYTRPNSEPEPNTAQGWRGWGHTPDRTPVCCKAPPQAGLEPQTHQRAGTGQTCCATVPPFHTKHINKKRK
;
A
#
# COMPACT_ATOMS: atom_id res chain seq x y z
N MET A 1 -2.20 24.64 74.42
CA MET A 1 -3.48 24.65 75.17
C MET A 1 -4.42 25.59 74.45
N THR A 2 -5.47 25.07 73.84
CA THR A 2 -6.55 25.86 73.23
C THR A 2 -7.80 24.99 73.30
N ARG A 3 -8.84 25.47 73.98
CA ARG A 3 -10.14 24.78 74.06
C ARG A 3 -11.00 25.25 72.90
N SER A 4 -11.70 24.33 72.26
CA SER A 4 -12.94 24.64 71.54
C SER A 4 -14.01 23.66 72.02
N CYS A 5 -15.12 24.19 72.49
CA CYS A 5 -16.26 23.43 72.98
C CYS A 5 -17.47 23.81 72.12
N VAL A 6 -18.15 22.81 71.54
CA VAL A 6 -19.49 22.98 70.98
C VAL A 6 -20.46 22.25 71.91
N SER A 7 -21.45 22.97 72.41
CA SER A 7 -22.49 22.44 73.29
C SER A 7 -23.67 21.90 72.49
N ASN A 8 -23.97 20.62 72.61
CA ASN A 8 -25.29 20.09 72.30
C ASN A 8 -26.09 19.93 73.60
N GLY A 9 -27.33 20.44 73.60
CA GLY A 9 -28.21 20.42 74.76
C GLY A 9 -28.75 19.04 75.08
N ASN A 10 -28.03 18.29 75.91
CA ASN A 10 -28.60 17.53 77.03
C ASN A 10 -27.48 17.14 78.00
N GLY A 11 -27.59 17.61 79.24
CA GLY A 11 -26.43 17.71 80.14
C GLY A 11 -25.98 16.40 80.75
N ASN A 12 -24.76 15.95 80.41
CA ASN A 12 -23.77 15.58 81.43
C ASN A 12 -22.34 15.52 80.86
N VAL A 13 -21.43 16.33 81.40
CA VAL A 13 -20.03 16.40 80.96
C VAL A 13 -19.14 15.65 81.96
N LYS A 14 -18.44 14.61 81.50
CA LYS A 14 -17.35 13.95 82.26
C LYS A 14 -16.05 13.94 81.46
N CYS A 15 -15.09 14.77 81.88
CA CYS A 15 -13.76 14.84 81.29
C CYS A 15 -12.84 13.71 81.81
N PHE A 16 -12.20 12.96 80.90
CA PHE A 16 -11.11 12.02 81.25
C PHE A 16 -9.76 12.51 80.72
N LYS A 17 -8.76 12.61 81.60
CA LYS A 17 -7.35 12.91 81.24
C LYS A 17 -6.73 11.70 80.52
N ARG A 18 -6.34 11.83 79.25
CA ARG A 18 -5.46 10.86 78.57
C ARG A 18 -4.01 11.03 79.05
N LYS A 19 -3.41 9.96 79.57
CA LYS A 19 -1.95 9.84 79.77
C LYS A 19 -1.32 9.32 78.47
N ASN A 20 -0.31 10.01 77.94
CA ASN A 20 0.48 9.48 76.82
C ASN A 20 1.33 8.30 77.30
N LYS A 21 1.25 7.16 76.61
CA LYS A 21 2.23 6.06 76.66
C LYS A 21 2.86 5.94 75.29
N THR A 22 4.17 6.20 75.19
CA THR A 22 4.96 5.99 73.97
C THR A 22 5.21 4.50 73.72
N LEU A 23 5.00 4.05 72.49
CA LEU A 23 5.30 2.68 72.06
C LEU A 23 6.82 2.45 71.93
N PRO A 24 7.34 1.24 72.19
CA PRO A 24 8.77 0.95 72.10
C PRO A 24 9.28 1.04 70.65
N LYS A 25 10.48 1.62 70.48
CA LYS A 25 11.08 1.92 69.16
C LYS A 25 11.24 0.69 68.26
N SER A 26 11.45 -0.49 68.83
CA SER A 26 11.52 -1.77 68.12
C SER A 26 10.21 -2.16 67.40
N PHE A 27 9.05 -1.76 67.94
CA PHE A 27 7.75 -2.02 67.29
C PHE A 27 7.52 -1.09 66.10
N VAL A 28 7.99 0.17 66.19
CA VAL A 28 7.96 1.11 65.06
C VAL A 28 8.87 0.62 63.94
N LEU A 29 10.09 0.15 64.26
CA LEU A 29 11.03 -0.37 63.26
C LEU A 29 10.47 -1.60 62.53
N LEU A 30 9.86 -2.54 63.25
CA LEU A 30 9.19 -3.71 62.66
C LEU A 30 8.02 -3.29 61.76
N LEU A 31 7.20 -2.33 62.18
CA LEU A 31 6.11 -1.81 61.37
C LEU A 31 6.62 -1.12 60.09
N SER A 32 7.69 -0.32 60.19
CA SER A 32 8.35 0.31 59.04
C SER A 32 8.94 -0.72 58.06
N ILE A 33 9.55 -1.81 58.55
CA ILE A 33 10.10 -2.88 57.70
C ILE A 33 8.98 -3.67 57.01
N VAL A 34 7.88 -3.95 57.70
CA VAL A 34 6.70 -4.61 57.11
C VAL A 34 6.06 -3.70 56.05
N VAL A 35 5.84 -2.42 56.35
CA VAL A 35 5.29 -1.44 55.38
C VAL A 35 6.24 -1.26 54.19
N ALA A 36 7.55 -1.19 54.39
CA ALA A 36 8.52 -1.10 53.30
C ALA A 36 8.53 -2.36 52.42
N ARG A 37 8.44 -3.57 52.99
CA ARG A 37 8.27 -4.82 52.21
C ARG A 37 6.95 -4.86 51.46
N GLN A 38 5.86 -4.35 52.05
CA GLN A 38 4.56 -4.26 51.39
C GLN A 38 4.58 -3.28 50.21
N LEU A 39 5.25 -2.13 50.35
CA LEU A 39 5.44 -1.14 49.29
C LEU A 39 6.37 -1.64 48.19
N LEU A 40 7.46 -2.32 48.53
CA LEU A 40 8.39 -2.87 47.55
C LEU A 40 7.73 -4.00 46.73
N SER A 41 6.91 -4.85 47.35
CA SER A 41 6.17 -5.87 46.59
C SER A 41 5.12 -5.25 45.65
N LEU A 42 4.47 -4.14 46.04
CA LEU A 42 3.57 -3.38 45.18
C LEU A 42 4.29 -2.69 44.00
N LEU A 43 5.51 -2.19 44.19
CA LEU A 43 6.34 -1.60 43.13
C LEU A 43 6.88 -2.64 42.14
N THR A 44 7.08 -3.90 42.57
CA THR A 44 7.51 -5.00 41.68
C THR A 44 6.36 -5.71 40.95
N MET A 45 5.10 -5.31 41.19
CA MET A 45 3.93 -5.95 40.58
C MET A 45 3.58 -5.32 39.23
N SER A 46 3.67 -6.11 38.15
CA SER A 46 3.13 -5.75 36.82
C SER A 46 1.69 -5.22 36.91
N SER A 47 1.37 -4.20 36.09
CA SER A 47 0.07 -3.51 36.03
C SER A 47 -1.16 -4.40 35.70
N ARG A 48 -0.95 -5.71 35.49
CA ARG A 48 -1.99 -6.74 35.45
C ARG A 48 -2.44 -7.23 36.84
N ALA A 49 -1.55 -7.28 37.83
CA ALA A 49 -1.86 -7.79 39.17
C ALA A 49 -2.68 -6.78 39.99
N LEU A 50 -2.26 -5.52 40.00
CA LEU A 50 -2.96 -4.40 40.64
C LEU A 50 -4.42 -4.24 40.17
N ARG A 51 -4.71 -4.55 38.90
CA ARG A 51 -6.08 -4.50 38.36
C ARG A 51 -7.02 -5.56 38.93
N ARG A 52 -6.50 -6.72 39.39
CA ARG A 52 -7.34 -7.80 39.97
C ARG A 52 -7.74 -7.54 41.41
N LEU A 53 -6.86 -6.94 42.21
CA LEU A 53 -7.16 -6.58 43.62
C LEU A 53 -8.17 -5.44 43.76
N ARG A 54 -8.36 -4.61 42.72
CA ARG A 54 -9.28 -3.46 42.74
C ARG A 54 -10.72 -3.76 42.32
N GLY A 55 -11.07 -5.03 42.05
CA GLY A 55 -12.46 -5.47 41.83
C GLY A 55 -13.20 -4.84 40.64
N LYS A 56 -12.54 -4.10 39.75
CA LYS A 56 -13.19 -3.50 38.56
C LYS A 56 -13.58 -4.58 37.56
N GLN A 57 -14.88 -4.68 37.26
CA GLN A 57 -15.37 -5.47 36.12
C GLN A 57 -14.91 -4.87 34.79
N ARG A 58 -15.04 -5.66 33.72
CA ARG A 58 -14.36 -5.46 32.44
C ARG A 58 -15.15 -4.53 31.52
N GLY A 59 -14.56 -3.39 31.18
CA GLY A 59 -14.97 -2.56 30.04
C GLY A 59 -15.98 -1.46 30.38
N GLN A 60 -15.47 -0.31 30.84
CA GLN A 60 -16.13 1.00 30.73
C GLN A 60 -15.08 2.09 31.04
N GLU A 61 -14.31 2.43 30.01
CA GLU A 61 -13.69 3.74 29.84
C GLU A 61 -14.37 4.33 28.59
N ALA A 62 -14.68 5.63 28.59
CA ALA A 62 -15.45 6.24 27.51
C ALA A 62 -14.64 6.19 26.21
N ILE A 63 -15.16 5.46 25.22
CA ILE A 63 -14.65 5.52 23.86
C ILE A 63 -15.18 6.82 23.26
N ASP A 64 -14.29 7.67 22.78
CA ASP A 64 -14.66 8.78 21.91
C ASP A 64 -15.03 8.21 20.52
N ILE A 65 -16.34 8.16 20.22
CA ILE A 65 -16.88 7.54 19.00
C ILE A 65 -16.91 8.58 17.86
N GLY A 66 -15.82 9.33 17.68
CA GLY A 66 -15.68 10.35 16.65
C GLY A 66 -15.14 9.85 15.30
N GLY A 67 -14.53 8.66 15.25
CA GLY A 67 -13.71 8.23 14.09
C GLY A 67 -13.94 6.79 13.57
N LEU A 68 -15.09 6.18 13.86
CA LEU A 68 -15.38 4.78 13.54
C LEU A 68 -16.70 4.52 12.80
N LEU A 69 -17.40 5.58 12.38
CA LEU A 69 -18.50 5.47 11.42
C LEU A 69 -17.94 5.56 10.00
N ALA A 70 -17.82 4.42 9.34
CA ALA A 70 -17.99 4.38 7.90
C ALA A 70 -19.48 4.64 7.63
N ASP A 71 -19.80 5.75 6.98
CA ASP A 71 -21.19 6.14 6.70
C ASP A 71 -21.71 5.31 5.50
N PRO A 72 -22.73 4.45 5.68
CA PRO A 72 -23.26 3.64 4.60
C PRO A 72 -24.36 4.41 3.86
N ASN A 73 -24.00 5.55 3.25
CA ASN A 73 -24.85 6.37 2.38
C ASN A 73 -24.02 7.31 1.49
N GLU A 74 -23.28 6.76 0.52
CA GLU A 74 -22.98 7.52 -0.71
C GLU A 74 -24.22 7.46 -1.62
N GLU A 75 -25.27 8.23 -1.29
CA GLU A 75 -26.31 8.53 -2.28
C GLU A 75 -25.85 9.67 -3.19
N VAL A 76 -26.02 9.47 -4.49
CA VAL A 76 -25.58 10.37 -5.55
C VAL A 76 -26.52 11.57 -5.61
N ALA A 77 -25.99 12.77 -5.33
CA ALA A 77 -26.73 14.02 -5.50
C ALA A 77 -26.52 14.58 -6.91
N ASP A 78 -27.18 13.96 -7.90
CA ASP A 78 -27.33 14.55 -9.23
C ASP A 78 -28.40 15.66 -9.18
N LEU A 79 -28.02 16.85 -9.66
CA LEU A 79 -28.92 18.00 -9.81
C LEU A 79 -29.39 18.09 -11.26
N GLU A 80 -30.61 17.66 -11.54
CA GLU A 80 -31.32 17.99 -12.77
C GLU A 80 -32.55 18.87 -12.44
N GLU A 81 -32.60 20.06 -13.05
CA GLU A 81 -33.84 20.84 -13.16
C GLU A 81 -34.77 20.14 -14.17
N GLU A 82 -36.07 20.05 -13.87
CA GLU A 82 -37.16 20.39 -14.80
C GLU A 82 -38.46 20.62 -14.02
N ALA A 83 -39.39 21.37 -14.62
CA ALA A 83 -40.59 21.89 -13.96
C ALA A 83 -41.87 21.07 -14.26
N GLN A 84 -42.87 21.30 -13.39
CA GLN A 84 -44.33 21.14 -13.54
C GLN A 84 -44.83 20.67 -14.93
N ASP A 85 -45.76 19.70 -15.03
CA ASP A 85 -47.14 19.84 -14.54
C ASP A 85 -47.83 18.48 -14.26
N GLY A 86 -49.07 18.49 -13.73
CA GLY A 86 -49.67 17.32 -13.05
C GLY A 86 -50.68 16.45 -13.83
N VAL A 87 -51.53 15.76 -13.03
CA VAL A 87 -52.86 15.16 -13.32
C VAL A 87 -53.00 13.61 -13.17
N LEU A 88 -53.61 13.24 -12.02
CA LEU A 88 -54.57 12.14 -11.72
C LEU A 88 -54.25 10.63 -11.93
N GLN A 89 -54.26 9.95 -10.77
CA GLN A 89 -54.78 8.61 -10.38
C GLN A 89 -55.87 7.93 -11.25
N PRO A 90 -56.30 6.67 -10.94
CA PRO A 90 -55.57 5.44 -10.54
C PRO A 90 -56.13 4.18 -11.28
N VAL A 91 -55.78 2.95 -10.87
CA VAL A 91 -56.71 1.79 -10.63
C VAL A 91 -55.92 0.56 -10.16
N ALA A 92 -56.55 -0.36 -9.44
CA ALA A 92 -55.90 -1.42 -8.68
C ALA A 92 -56.43 -2.85 -8.94
N LYS A 93 -55.68 -3.84 -8.43
CA LYS A 93 -56.07 -5.21 -8.02
C LYS A 93 -56.25 -6.35 -9.06
N ASN A 94 -55.36 -7.34 -8.89
CA ASN A 94 -55.65 -8.78 -8.69
C ASN A 94 -56.03 -9.74 -9.85
N SER A 95 -54.99 -10.48 -10.28
CA SER A 95 -54.78 -11.90 -9.90
C SER A 95 -55.04 -13.07 -10.90
N ARG A 96 -54.12 -14.07 -10.79
CA ARG A 96 -54.24 -15.53 -11.03
C ARG A 96 -54.12 -16.13 -12.46
N LYS A 97 -52.95 -16.78 -12.66
CA LYS A 97 -52.69 -18.11 -13.24
C LYS A 97 -53.25 -18.48 -14.64
N SER A 98 -52.32 -18.76 -15.57
CA SER A 98 -52.41 -19.92 -16.48
C SER A 98 -51.00 -20.42 -16.88
N SER A 99 -50.92 -21.51 -17.63
CA SER A 99 -49.76 -22.40 -17.72
C SER A 99 -49.17 -22.61 -19.12
N LYS A 100 -47.97 -23.23 -19.14
CA LYS A 100 -47.28 -23.97 -20.23
C LYS A 100 -46.35 -23.21 -21.19
N LYS A 101 -45.08 -23.64 -21.09
CA LYS A 101 -44.09 -23.89 -22.15
C LYS A 101 -43.95 -22.84 -23.27
N ASN A 102 -42.74 -22.25 -23.34
CA ASN A 102 -41.87 -22.63 -24.45
C ASN A 102 -40.37 -22.58 -24.09
N LYS A 103 -39.58 -23.21 -24.97
CA LYS A 103 -38.17 -23.54 -24.84
C LYS A 103 -37.30 -22.34 -25.23
N THR A 104 -36.55 -21.78 -24.29
CA THR A 104 -35.58 -20.71 -24.57
C THR A 104 -34.20 -21.08 -24.03
N GLN A 105 -33.19 -20.89 -24.87
CA GLN A 105 -31.78 -21.07 -24.53
C GLN A 105 -31.44 -20.21 -23.30
N LYS A 106 -31.00 -20.83 -22.20
CA LYS A 106 -30.46 -20.06 -21.06
C LYS A 106 -29.05 -19.59 -21.43
N ASN A 107 -28.98 -18.38 -21.98
CA ASN A 107 -27.74 -17.63 -22.03
C ASN A 107 -27.35 -17.27 -20.59
N VAL A 108 -26.22 -17.76 -20.09
CA VAL A 108 -25.84 -17.66 -18.67
C VAL A 108 -25.03 -16.38 -18.43
N ASN A 109 -25.68 -15.22 -18.59
CA ASN A 109 -25.04 -13.91 -18.40
C ASN A 109 -24.93 -13.48 -16.92
N ASN A 110 -25.09 -14.39 -15.97
CA ASN A 110 -24.95 -14.07 -14.55
C ASN A 110 -23.57 -14.47 -14.04
N ILE A 111 -22.59 -13.57 -14.18
CA ILE A 111 -21.20 -13.74 -13.74
C ILE A 111 -21.12 -14.18 -12.26
N TYR A 112 -22.03 -13.72 -11.41
CA TYR A 112 -22.12 -14.11 -10.00
C TYR A 112 -22.30 -15.62 -9.78
N GLU A 113 -23.06 -16.32 -10.64
CA GLU A 113 -23.22 -17.77 -10.54
C GLU A 113 -21.93 -18.49 -10.93
N LEU A 114 -21.24 -18.02 -11.99
CA LEU A 114 -19.99 -18.60 -12.45
C LEU A 114 -18.86 -18.43 -11.42
N VAL A 115 -18.78 -17.27 -10.77
CA VAL A 115 -17.73 -16.98 -9.79
C VAL A 115 -18.03 -17.59 -8.42
N LYS A 116 -19.29 -17.66 -7.97
CA LYS A 116 -19.68 -18.46 -6.79
C LYS A 116 -19.46 -19.97 -7.00
N TYR A 117 -19.66 -20.46 -8.23
CA TYR A 117 -19.35 -21.84 -8.61
C TYR A 117 -17.84 -22.14 -8.50
N LEU A 118 -16.97 -21.18 -8.85
CA LEU A 118 -15.52 -21.32 -8.68
C LEU A 118 -15.10 -21.41 -7.20
N ALA A 119 -15.65 -20.55 -6.33
CA ALA A 119 -15.42 -20.62 -4.89
C ALA A 119 -15.93 -21.95 -4.28
N SER A 120 -17.02 -22.50 -4.81
CA SER A 120 -17.66 -23.73 -4.30
C SER A 120 -16.93 -25.02 -4.72
N ASN A 121 -16.30 -25.04 -5.90
CA ASN A 121 -15.74 -26.26 -6.48
C ASN A 121 -14.34 -26.64 -6.00
N ALA A 122 -13.59 -25.72 -5.37
CA ALA A 122 -12.28 -26.03 -4.79
C ALA A 122 -12.35 -27.17 -3.75
N SER A 123 -13.49 -27.30 -3.06
CA SER A 123 -13.73 -28.29 -2.00
C SER A 123 -14.17 -29.68 -2.48
N ARG A 124 -14.37 -29.93 -3.78
CA ARG A 124 -14.94 -31.21 -4.28
C ARG A 124 -14.26 -31.79 -5.53
N LYS A 125 -13.00 -32.22 -5.39
CA LYS A 125 -12.43 -33.30 -6.23
C LYS A 125 -11.62 -34.30 -5.42
N LYS A 126 -12.32 -35.26 -4.79
CA LYS A 126 -11.84 -36.65 -4.74
C LYS A 126 -12.41 -37.33 -5.99
N CYS A 127 -11.56 -37.78 -6.89
CA CYS A 127 -11.97 -38.68 -7.96
C CYS A 127 -11.07 -39.92 -7.89
N SER A 128 -11.68 -41.05 -7.57
CA SER A 128 -11.09 -42.37 -7.73
C SER A 128 -10.99 -42.69 -9.21
N PHE A 129 -9.84 -43.20 -9.66
CA PHE A 129 -9.73 -43.80 -10.99
C PHE A 129 -8.93 -45.11 -10.86
N GLU A 130 -9.67 -46.21 -10.79
CA GLU A 130 -9.14 -47.54 -11.06
C GLU A 130 -9.23 -47.84 -12.55
N ASN A 131 -8.33 -48.69 -13.05
CA ASN A 131 -8.32 -49.30 -14.38
C ASN A 131 -8.24 -48.38 -15.62
N CYS A 132 -7.01 -48.14 -16.06
CA CYS A 132 -6.61 -48.47 -17.44
C CYS A 132 -5.18 -49.04 -17.44
N GLN A 133 -5.02 -50.27 -17.94
CA GLN A 133 -3.73 -50.93 -18.15
C GLN A 133 -3.40 -50.98 -19.65
N PHE A 134 -2.10 -51.16 -19.98
CA PHE A 134 -1.52 -51.48 -21.30
C PHE A 134 -1.55 -50.32 -22.34
N TYR A 135 -0.52 -49.98 -23.14
CA TYR A 135 0.90 -50.38 -23.34
C TYR A 135 1.62 -49.12 -23.95
N THR A 136 2.94 -48.93 -24.06
CA THR A 136 4.16 -49.75 -23.80
C THR A 136 5.38 -48.85 -23.46
N ASN A 137 6.34 -49.40 -22.72
CA ASN A 137 7.80 -49.17 -22.70
C ASN A 137 8.45 -48.00 -23.49
N VAL A 138 9.22 -47.17 -22.77
CA VAL A 138 10.70 -47.14 -22.90
C VAL A 138 11.31 -47.18 -21.49
N SER A 139 12.36 -47.97 -21.30
CA SER A 139 13.08 -48.14 -20.04
C SER A 139 14.46 -47.49 -20.12
N CYS A 140 14.90 -46.86 -19.02
CA CYS A 140 16.31 -46.77 -18.67
C CYS A 140 16.45 -47.01 -17.16
N TYR A 141 17.09 -48.13 -16.80
CA TYR A 141 17.32 -48.53 -15.42
C TYR A 141 18.52 -47.82 -14.79
N SER A 142 18.46 -47.74 -13.47
CA SER A 142 19.54 -47.37 -12.56
C SER A 142 20.80 -48.22 -12.72
N TYR A 143 21.96 -47.59 -12.55
CA TYR A 143 23.17 -48.23 -12.03
C TYR A 143 23.72 -47.42 -10.85
N LEU A 144 23.74 -48.05 -9.68
CA LEU A 144 24.56 -47.64 -8.53
C LEU A 144 25.76 -48.60 -8.45
N PRO A 145 26.99 -48.10 -8.32
CA PRO A 145 28.10 -48.88 -7.79
C PRO A 145 28.22 -48.66 -6.27
N THR A 146 28.19 -49.75 -5.51
CA THR A 146 28.59 -49.80 -4.08
C THR A 146 30.10 -50.02 -4.01
N PHE A 147 30.80 -49.44 -3.02
CA PHE A 147 32.02 -49.93 -2.32
C PHE A 147 32.63 -48.77 -1.48
N PRO A 148 33.49 -49.02 -0.47
CA PRO A 148 33.12 -49.50 0.86
C PRO A 148 33.41 -48.45 1.96
N GLN A 149 33.07 -48.77 3.22
CA GLN A 149 33.33 -47.91 4.37
C GLN A 149 34.82 -47.85 4.73
N GLN A 150 35.33 -46.65 5.00
CA GLN A 150 36.43 -46.41 5.94
C GLN A 150 36.03 -45.24 6.84
N GLU A 151 36.14 -45.43 8.15
CA GLU A 151 35.84 -44.44 9.17
C GLU A 151 37.10 -43.61 9.47
N GLU A 152 37.10 -42.31 9.15
CA GLU A 152 37.89 -41.32 9.89
C GLU A 152 37.05 -40.05 10.05
N GLY A 153 37.06 -39.48 11.26
CA GLY A 153 36.12 -38.43 11.64
C GLY A 153 36.62 -37.02 11.36
N VAL A 154 35.75 -36.19 10.77
CA VAL A 154 35.84 -34.72 10.80
C VAL A 154 34.45 -34.18 11.08
N GLY A 155 34.19 -33.85 12.33
CA GLY A 155 33.05 -33.04 12.73
C GLY A 155 33.57 -31.84 13.50
N ASP A 156 33.78 -30.71 12.81
CA ASP A 156 34.09 -29.39 13.41
C ASP A 156 33.93 -28.22 12.40
N ASP A 157 33.12 -28.38 11.33
CA ASP A 157 33.03 -27.39 10.22
C ASP A 157 31.64 -26.73 10.06
N LEU A 158 30.65 -27.11 10.89
CA LEU A 158 29.32 -26.46 10.88
C LEU A 158 29.33 -25.17 11.72
N ASP A 159 30.02 -25.19 12.86
CA ASP A 159 30.15 -24.01 13.73
C ASP A 159 31.06 -22.95 13.11
N ALA A 160 32.10 -23.33 12.36
CA ALA A 160 32.91 -22.41 11.57
C ALA A 160 32.10 -21.67 10.48
N LEU A 161 31.11 -22.35 9.87
CA LEU A 161 30.22 -21.75 8.89
C LEU A 161 29.22 -20.77 9.54
N LEU A 162 28.71 -21.11 10.73
CA LEU A 162 27.88 -20.22 11.55
C LEU A 162 28.66 -18.97 12.00
N GLU A 163 29.88 -19.16 12.51
CA GLU A 163 30.74 -18.05 12.97
C GLU A 163 31.15 -17.12 11.81
N THR A 164 31.26 -17.65 10.59
CA THR A 164 31.51 -16.85 9.38
C THR A 164 30.30 -15.96 9.03
N ILE A 165 29.07 -16.48 9.18
CA ILE A 165 27.83 -15.72 8.95
C ILE A 165 27.63 -14.64 10.03
N GLU A 166 27.99 -14.93 11.28
CA GLU A 166 27.99 -13.96 12.38
C GLU A 166 29.05 -12.86 12.17
N LYS A 167 30.27 -13.21 11.72
CA LYS A 167 31.33 -12.26 11.40
C LYS A 167 30.99 -11.32 10.24
N THR A 168 30.25 -11.78 9.22
CA THR A 168 29.79 -10.89 8.13
C THR A 168 28.62 -9.96 8.50
N ASN A 169 27.86 -10.26 9.55
CA ASN A 169 26.77 -9.39 10.05
C ASN A 169 27.15 -8.63 11.36
N GLY A 170 28.44 -8.68 11.74
CA GLY A 170 28.97 -8.28 13.04
C GLY A 170 29.13 -6.77 13.28
N LEU A 171 28.11 -5.95 13.04
CA LEU A 171 28.00 -4.58 13.58
C LEU A 171 26.60 -4.31 14.14
N SER A 172 26.21 -5.11 15.14
CA SER A 172 25.01 -4.86 15.96
C SER A 172 25.40 -4.50 17.40
N HIS A 173 25.03 -3.30 17.84
CA HIS A 173 25.39 -2.77 19.15
C HIS A 173 24.76 -3.56 20.32
N GLN A 174 25.52 -3.64 21.41
CA GLN A 174 25.06 -4.22 22.68
C GLN A 174 23.89 -3.42 23.26
N SER A 175 22.85 -4.12 23.69
CA SER A 175 21.63 -3.53 24.26
C SER A 175 21.81 -3.13 25.74
N GLY A 176 22.02 -1.84 26.00
CA GLY A 176 21.79 -1.25 27.32
C GLY A 176 20.31 -0.88 27.55
N PRO A 177 19.80 -0.84 28.80
CA PRO A 177 18.40 -0.55 29.07
C PRO A 177 18.11 0.95 29.25
N CYS A 178 17.97 1.71 28.16
CA CYS A 178 17.14 2.92 28.05
C CYS A 178 17.10 3.40 26.59
N GLY A 179 16.05 4.13 26.18
CA GLY A 179 15.67 4.30 24.78
C GLY A 179 16.68 4.94 23.80
N THR A 180 16.85 4.28 22.65
CA THR A 180 17.08 4.87 21.32
C THR A 180 16.55 3.90 20.26
N SER A 181 15.61 4.32 19.41
CA SER A 181 15.07 3.53 18.29
C SER A 181 15.71 3.84 16.94
N ASP A 182 16.68 4.76 16.90
CA ASP A 182 17.01 5.51 15.67
C ASP A 182 18.00 4.85 14.71
N ASN A 183 18.67 3.76 15.07
CA ASN A 183 19.66 3.11 14.19
C ASN A 183 19.04 2.31 13.01
N ARG A 184 17.71 2.29 12.85
CA ARG A 184 17.06 1.62 11.70
C ARG A 184 16.92 2.57 10.52
N PRO A 185 17.06 2.10 9.26
CA PRO A 185 16.72 2.88 8.07
C PRO A 185 15.28 3.39 8.13
N VAL A 186 15.02 4.58 7.57
CA VAL A 186 13.68 5.20 7.58
C VAL A 186 12.62 4.28 6.99
N LEU A 187 12.89 3.67 5.83
CA LEU A 187 11.98 2.73 5.15
C LEU A 187 12.03 1.29 5.70
N TYR A 188 12.53 1.07 6.93
CA TYR A 188 12.49 -0.24 7.56
C TYR A 188 11.04 -0.68 7.79
N VAL A 189 10.70 -1.86 7.28
CA VAL A 189 9.34 -2.44 7.37
C VAL A 189 9.26 -3.37 8.58
N GLU A 190 8.32 -3.10 9.48
CA GLU A 190 8.11 -3.94 10.66
C GLU A 190 7.33 -5.22 10.30
N HIS A 191 8.03 -6.35 10.19
CA HIS A 191 7.47 -7.69 9.90
C HIS A 191 6.15 -8.01 10.63
N ARG A 192 6.06 -7.73 11.94
CA ARG A 192 4.88 -8.02 12.76
C ARG A 192 3.62 -7.27 12.33
N ASN A 193 3.83 -6.11 11.71
CA ASN A 193 2.81 -5.17 11.30
C ASN A 193 2.44 -5.36 9.81
N LEU A 194 3.08 -6.28 9.07
CA LEU A 194 2.61 -6.69 7.72
C LEU A 194 1.35 -7.57 7.79
N ASN A 195 1.07 -8.19 8.94
CA ASN A 195 -0.14 -9.01 9.13
C ASN A 195 -1.29 -8.16 9.70
N PRO A 196 -2.39 -7.93 8.96
CA PRO A 196 -3.52 -7.11 9.43
C PRO A 196 -4.23 -7.69 10.66
N GLU A 197 -4.15 -9.01 10.89
CA GLU A 197 -4.70 -9.58 12.11
C GLU A 197 -3.99 -9.05 13.35
N THR A 198 -2.70 -8.71 13.30
CA THR A 198 -1.96 -8.14 14.44
C THR A 198 -2.60 -6.83 14.89
N GLU A 199 -2.92 -5.95 13.94
CA GLU A 199 -3.55 -4.65 14.19
C GLU A 199 -5.01 -4.81 14.64
N LEU A 200 -5.80 -5.65 13.95
CA LEU A 200 -7.19 -5.93 14.36
C LEU A 200 -7.25 -6.55 15.76
N LYS A 201 -6.32 -7.45 16.12
CA LYS A 201 -6.22 -8.05 17.46
C LYS A 201 -5.81 -7.03 18.52
N ARG A 202 -5.14 -5.93 18.16
CA ARG A 202 -4.82 -4.80 19.05
C ARG A 202 -6.07 -3.97 19.35
N TYR A 203 -6.90 -3.65 18.35
CA TYR A 203 -8.12 -2.85 18.54
C TYR A 203 -9.27 -3.65 19.18
N PHE A 204 -9.68 -4.78 18.58
CA PHE A 204 -10.88 -5.52 18.98
C PHE A 204 -10.60 -6.67 19.97
N GLY A 205 -9.33 -7.00 20.17
CA GLY A 205 -8.91 -8.14 20.97
C GLY A 205 -9.04 -9.48 20.25
N ALA A 206 -8.13 -10.42 20.54
CA ALA A 206 -8.01 -11.66 19.77
C ALA A 206 -9.26 -12.56 19.71
N ARG A 207 -10.17 -12.47 20.69
CA ARG A 207 -11.42 -13.24 20.69
C ARG A 207 -12.47 -12.69 19.72
N ALA A 208 -12.48 -11.38 19.46
CA ALA A 208 -13.40 -10.79 18.50
C ALA A 208 -12.96 -11.08 17.05
N VAL A 209 -11.64 -11.01 16.80
CA VAL A 209 -11.06 -11.18 15.46
C VAL A 209 -11.04 -12.64 14.99
N LEU A 210 -10.70 -13.59 15.88
CA LEU A 210 -10.63 -15.03 15.54
C LEU A 210 -11.94 -15.79 15.86
N GLY A 211 -12.90 -15.14 16.52
CA GLY A 211 -14.10 -15.80 17.04
C GLY A 211 -13.76 -17.00 17.95
N ASP A 212 -14.58 -18.05 17.84
CA ASP A 212 -14.32 -19.35 18.48
C ASP A 212 -13.44 -20.29 17.63
N GLN A 213 -12.73 -19.78 16.61
CA GLN A 213 -11.68 -20.52 15.89
C GLN A 213 -10.41 -20.68 16.74
N ARG A 214 -10.54 -21.32 17.91
CA ARG A 214 -9.40 -21.99 18.55
C ARG A 214 -8.93 -23.10 17.62
N ALA A 215 -7.70 -22.97 17.13
CA ALA A 215 -7.06 -23.90 16.20
C ALA A 215 -7.31 -25.37 16.55
N ARG A 216 -8.30 -25.98 15.88
CA ARG A 216 -8.46 -27.42 15.86
C ARG A 216 -7.47 -27.99 14.86
N THR A 217 -6.73 -28.99 15.32
CA THR A 217 -5.84 -29.84 14.51
C THR A 217 -4.51 -29.19 14.10
N ARG A 218 -3.42 -29.58 14.79
CA ARG A 218 -2.05 -29.48 14.27
C ARG A 218 -1.84 -30.50 13.14
N GLN A 219 -2.44 -30.28 11.97
CA GLN A 219 -1.92 -30.90 10.75
C GLN A 219 -0.84 -29.99 10.19
N ARG A 220 0.43 -30.36 10.44
CA ARG A 220 1.58 -29.77 9.76
C ARG A 220 1.59 -30.26 8.30
N GLN A 221 0.75 -29.66 7.46
CA GLN A 221 1.07 -29.58 6.04
C GLN A 221 2.25 -28.61 5.89
N PHE A 222 3.28 -29.02 5.15
CA PHE A 222 4.49 -28.23 4.90
C PHE A 222 4.22 -27.12 3.88
N HIS A 223 3.27 -26.23 4.18
CA HIS A 223 3.15 -24.96 3.48
C HIS A 223 4.34 -24.07 3.85
N ARG A 224 4.88 -23.33 2.87
CA ARG A 224 5.89 -22.30 3.15
C ARG A 224 5.30 -21.29 4.12
N SER A 225 6.09 -20.84 5.09
CA SER A 225 5.70 -19.73 5.96
C SER A 225 5.73 -18.44 5.16
N THR A 226 4.56 -17.96 4.76
CA THR A 226 4.37 -16.65 4.16
C THR A 226 4.19 -15.56 5.23
N TRP A 227 4.50 -14.31 4.87
CA TRP A 227 4.47 -13.13 5.73
C TRP A 227 3.42 -12.11 5.29
N MET A 228 3.17 -11.98 3.98
CA MET A 228 2.17 -11.04 3.46
C MET A 228 0.77 -11.64 3.54
N THR A 229 0.55 -12.84 3.00
CA THR A 229 -0.77 -13.48 2.95
C THR A 229 -0.73 -14.95 3.33
N ALA A 230 -1.73 -15.41 4.08
CA ALA A 230 -1.86 -16.82 4.44
C ALA A 230 -2.68 -17.58 3.38
N PRO A 231 -2.27 -18.80 2.96
CA PRO A 231 -3.08 -19.62 2.05
C PRO A 231 -4.41 -20.01 2.72
N LYS A 232 -5.51 -19.87 1.99
CA LYS A 232 -6.86 -20.21 2.46
C LYS A 232 -7.31 -21.56 1.94
N ASP A 233 -8.08 -22.30 2.74
CA ASP A 233 -8.64 -23.60 2.36
C ASP A 233 -9.62 -23.53 1.16
N THR A 234 -10.16 -22.35 0.89
CA THR A 234 -11.04 -22.06 -0.26
C THR A 234 -10.28 -21.92 -1.58
N TRP A 235 -8.96 -21.73 -1.56
CA TRP A 235 -8.18 -21.55 -2.77
C TRP A 235 -7.92 -22.90 -3.47
N PRO A 236 -7.96 -22.94 -4.81
CA PRO A 236 -7.45 -24.06 -5.60
C PRO A 236 -6.04 -24.46 -5.15
N ARG A 237 -5.66 -25.73 -5.32
CA ARG A 237 -4.33 -26.20 -4.91
C ARG A 237 -3.23 -25.42 -5.64
N PHE A 238 -2.25 -24.93 -4.88
CA PHE A 238 -1.09 -24.24 -5.45
C PHE A 238 -0.26 -25.18 -6.32
N SER A 239 -0.27 -24.92 -7.63
CA SER A 239 0.65 -25.49 -8.61
C SER A 239 1.84 -24.55 -8.82
N ARG A 240 2.87 -24.97 -9.57
CA ARG A 240 3.93 -24.06 -10.00
C ARG A 240 3.30 -22.92 -10.82
N PRO A 241 3.36 -21.65 -10.38
CA PRO A 241 2.56 -20.58 -10.96
C PRO A 241 3.11 -20.08 -12.30
N GLY A 242 4.23 -20.61 -12.80
CA GLY A 242 4.91 -20.12 -14.00
C GLY A 242 5.75 -18.84 -13.79
N ILE A 243 5.59 -18.17 -12.65
CA ILE A 243 6.38 -17.03 -12.19
C ILE A 243 7.54 -17.52 -11.31
N SER A 244 8.70 -16.91 -11.46
CA SER A 244 9.89 -17.06 -10.60
C SER A 244 10.58 -15.71 -10.44
N MET A 245 11.42 -15.54 -9.42
CA MET A 245 12.20 -14.30 -9.25
C MET A 245 13.70 -14.56 -9.37
N SER A 246 14.38 -13.71 -10.12
CA SER A 246 15.80 -13.77 -10.41
C SER A 246 16.54 -12.62 -9.72
N LEU A 247 17.74 -12.90 -9.20
CA LEU A 247 18.70 -11.87 -8.82
C LEU A 247 19.48 -11.46 -10.09
N GLN A 248 19.47 -10.17 -10.42
CA GLN A 248 20.13 -9.61 -11.60
C GLN A 248 21.52 -9.09 -11.26
N GLU A 249 21.61 -8.23 -10.23
CA GLU A 249 22.86 -7.61 -9.79
C GLU A 249 22.88 -7.47 -8.26
N SER A 250 24.08 -7.42 -7.67
CA SER A 250 24.28 -6.99 -6.28
C SER A 250 25.35 -5.91 -6.26
N ARG A 251 24.99 -4.69 -5.88
CA ARG A 251 25.83 -3.49 -5.98
C ARG A 251 25.68 -2.65 -4.73
N GLU A 252 26.81 -2.24 -4.14
CA GLU A 252 26.85 -1.30 -3.00
C GLU A 252 25.99 -1.74 -1.79
N GLY A 253 25.82 -3.06 -1.59
CA GLY A 253 24.96 -3.63 -0.54
C GLY A 253 23.47 -3.70 -0.90
N LEU A 254 23.07 -3.20 -2.07
CA LEU A 254 21.73 -3.36 -2.64
C LEU A 254 21.68 -4.58 -3.57
N GLN A 255 20.51 -5.19 -3.68
CA GLN A 255 20.26 -6.36 -4.51
C GLN A 255 19.10 -6.09 -5.48
N TYR A 256 19.36 -6.23 -6.77
CA TYR A 256 18.41 -5.91 -7.83
C TYR A 256 17.76 -7.19 -8.36
N PHE A 257 16.43 -7.24 -8.33
CA PHE A 257 15.66 -8.43 -8.70
C PHE A 257 14.79 -8.17 -9.94
N THR A 258 14.30 -9.25 -10.54
CA THR A 258 13.31 -9.21 -11.62
C THR A 258 12.47 -10.48 -11.63
N PHE A 259 11.15 -10.34 -11.76
CA PHE A 259 10.26 -11.47 -12.00
C PHE A 259 10.40 -11.99 -13.44
N VAL A 260 10.41 -13.31 -13.59
CA VAL A 260 10.60 -14.03 -14.85
C VAL A 260 9.46 -14.99 -15.05
N HIS A 261 8.74 -14.80 -16.16
CA HIS A 261 7.65 -15.65 -16.60
C HIS A 261 8.16 -16.79 -17.48
N ASN A 262 7.80 -18.03 -17.16
CA ASN A 262 8.11 -19.19 -18.00
C ASN A 262 7.25 -19.19 -19.29
N ARG A 263 7.61 -20.02 -20.27
CA ARG A 263 6.91 -20.08 -21.57
C ARG A 263 5.41 -20.36 -21.45
N ASP A 264 5.00 -21.20 -20.51
CA ASP A 264 3.58 -21.52 -20.29
C ASP A 264 2.83 -20.29 -19.78
N TYR A 265 3.41 -19.56 -18.81
CA TYR A 265 2.85 -18.32 -18.30
C TYR A 265 2.76 -17.24 -19.38
N GLN A 266 3.78 -17.11 -20.24
CA GLN A 266 3.75 -16.17 -21.37
C GLN A 266 2.57 -16.46 -22.31
N GLN A 267 2.26 -17.73 -22.59
CA GLN A 267 1.07 -18.10 -23.38
C GLN A 267 -0.25 -17.74 -22.69
N VAL A 268 -0.31 -17.84 -21.35
CA VAL A 268 -1.48 -17.39 -20.57
C VAL A 268 -1.58 -15.87 -20.57
N GLN A 269 -0.46 -15.15 -20.48
CA GLN A 269 -0.40 -13.69 -20.58
C GLN A 269 -0.94 -13.19 -21.93
N PHE A 270 -0.58 -13.83 -23.05
CA PHE A 270 -1.10 -13.43 -24.35
C PHE A 270 -2.63 -13.63 -24.42
N LYS A 271 -3.14 -14.74 -23.90
CA LYS A 271 -4.60 -14.99 -23.78
C LYS A 271 -5.30 -14.02 -22.83
N PHE A 272 -4.60 -13.52 -21.81
CA PHE A 272 -5.10 -12.46 -20.93
C PHE A 272 -5.20 -11.12 -21.67
N LEU A 273 -4.19 -10.74 -22.47
CA LEU A 273 -4.24 -9.54 -23.30
C LEU A 273 -5.41 -9.62 -24.30
N ASP A 274 -5.59 -10.75 -24.98
CA ASP A 274 -6.78 -11.04 -25.81
C ASP A 274 -8.10 -10.85 -25.04
N ALA A 275 -8.20 -11.39 -23.82
CA ALA A 275 -9.41 -11.28 -22.99
C ALA A 275 -9.69 -9.84 -22.51
N VAL A 276 -8.66 -9.03 -22.30
CA VAL A 276 -8.78 -7.61 -21.93
C VAL A 276 -9.16 -6.76 -23.15
N GLU A 277 -8.53 -7.01 -24.30
CA GLU A 277 -8.87 -6.39 -25.59
C GLU A 277 -10.33 -6.67 -25.99
N SER A 278 -10.88 -7.83 -25.62
CA SER A 278 -12.28 -8.18 -25.88
C SER A 278 -13.31 -7.46 -25.00
N MET A 279 -12.87 -6.75 -23.95
CA MET A 279 -13.72 -6.06 -22.95
C MET A 279 -14.78 -6.94 -22.24
N ASP A 280 -14.67 -8.27 -22.30
CA ASP A 280 -15.61 -9.20 -21.66
C ASP A 280 -14.98 -9.85 -20.41
N PRO A 281 -15.44 -9.52 -19.19
CA PRO A 281 -14.88 -10.11 -17.97
C PRO A 281 -15.07 -11.63 -17.88
N ASN A 282 -16.02 -12.22 -18.62
CA ASN A 282 -16.22 -13.67 -18.64
C ASN A 282 -15.02 -14.40 -19.27
N ASN A 283 -14.30 -13.79 -20.20
CA ASN A 283 -13.08 -14.36 -20.78
C ASN A 283 -11.95 -14.42 -19.75
N ILE A 284 -11.83 -13.39 -18.89
CA ILE A 284 -10.87 -13.37 -17.77
C ILE A 284 -11.25 -14.43 -16.72
N VAL A 285 -12.55 -14.56 -16.39
CA VAL A 285 -13.05 -15.62 -15.50
C VAL A 285 -12.72 -17.00 -16.06
N ALA A 286 -12.98 -17.25 -17.35
CA ALA A 286 -12.68 -18.51 -18.04
C ALA A 286 -11.17 -18.84 -17.97
N LEU A 287 -10.31 -17.85 -18.20
CA LEU A 287 -8.86 -18.01 -18.11
C LEU A 287 -8.40 -18.40 -16.70
N LEU A 288 -8.99 -17.80 -15.66
CA LEU A 288 -8.71 -18.13 -14.24
C LEU A 288 -9.25 -19.51 -13.81
N GLN A 289 -10.23 -20.10 -14.50
CA GLN A 289 -10.63 -21.49 -14.21
C GLN A 289 -9.52 -22.48 -14.58
N LEU A 290 -8.80 -22.18 -15.67
CA LEU A 290 -7.71 -23.00 -16.19
C LEU A 290 -6.36 -22.66 -15.57
N ASN A 291 -6.12 -21.37 -15.27
CA ASN A 291 -4.85 -20.85 -14.76
C ASN A 291 -5.10 -20.05 -13.47
N PRO A 292 -5.39 -20.71 -12.34
CA PRO A 292 -5.97 -20.04 -11.18
C PRO A 292 -5.04 -19.06 -10.46
N TYR A 293 -3.74 -19.07 -10.79
CA TYR A 293 -2.71 -18.22 -10.17
C TYR A 293 -2.05 -17.25 -11.17
N HIS A 294 -2.69 -16.99 -12.32
CA HIS A 294 -2.27 -15.96 -13.26
C HIS A 294 -2.52 -14.57 -12.68
N VAL A 295 -1.45 -13.83 -12.35
CA VAL A 295 -1.50 -12.61 -11.53
C VAL A 295 -2.35 -11.53 -12.17
N ASP A 296 -2.08 -11.15 -13.42
CA ASP A 296 -2.73 -9.98 -14.02
C ASP A 296 -4.24 -10.21 -14.22
N SER A 297 -4.65 -11.46 -14.44
CA SER A 297 -6.07 -11.83 -14.46
C SER A 297 -6.71 -11.76 -13.06
N LEU A 298 -6.01 -12.14 -12.00
CA LEU A 298 -6.49 -11.96 -10.62
C LEU A 298 -6.64 -10.46 -10.29
N LEU A 299 -5.65 -9.63 -10.67
CA LEU A 299 -5.66 -8.19 -10.42
C LEU A 299 -6.72 -7.46 -11.24
N GLN A 300 -6.98 -7.88 -12.49
CA GLN A 300 -8.00 -7.29 -13.35
C GLN A 300 -9.41 -7.74 -12.96
N LEU A 301 -9.62 -9.02 -12.61
CA LEU A 301 -10.90 -9.48 -12.07
C LEU A 301 -11.20 -8.85 -10.70
N SER A 302 -10.18 -8.57 -9.88
CA SER A 302 -10.35 -7.81 -8.64
C SER A 302 -10.92 -6.41 -8.88
N ASP A 303 -10.60 -5.73 -9.98
CA ASP A 303 -11.20 -4.43 -10.29
C ASP A 303 -12.68 -4.58 -10.67
N VAL A 304 -13.00 -5.60 -11.46
CA VAL A 304 -14.40 -5.94 -11.82
C VAL A 304 -15.22 -6.25 -10.56
N CYS A 305 -14.68 -7.05 -9.63
CA CYS A 305 -15.33 -7.32 -8.34
C CYS A 305 -15.44 -6.06 -7.46
N ARG A 306 -14.44 -5.15 -7.46
CA ARG A 306 -14.52 -3.86 -6.73
C ARG A 306 -15.67 -2.99 -7.26
N ILE A 307 -15.81 -2.90 -8.59
CA ILE A 307 -16.87 -2.12 -9.26
C ILE A 307 -18.25 -2.76 -9.05
N GLN A 308 -18.31 -4.09 -8.93
CA GLN A 308 -19.53 -4.86 -8.59
C GLN A 308 -19.82 -4.93 -7.08
N GLU A 309 -19.17 -4.09 -6.27
CA GLU A 309 -19.31 -4.00 -4.81
C GLU A 309 -18.92 -5.27 -4.00
N ASP A 310 -18.46 -6.35 -4.64
CA ASP A 310 -17.93 -7.55 -3.97
C ASP A 310 -16.50 -7.34 -3.47
N GLN A 311 -16.38 -6.50 -2.43
CA GLN A 311 -15.10 -6.14 -1.80
C GLN A 311 -14.40 -7.36 -1.16
N GLU A 312 -15.16 -8.34 -0.69
CA GLU A 312 -14.61 -9.54 -0.05
C GLU A 312 -13.85 -10.41 -1.05
N MET A 313 -14.45 -10.62 -2.23
CA MET A 313 -13.87 -11.38 -3.32
C MET A 313 -12.74 -10.61 -4.01
N ALA A 314 -12.90 -9.30 -4.24
CA ALA A 314 -11.85 -8.46 -4.78
C ALA A 314 -10.57 -8.54 -3.93
N ARG A 315 -10.70 -8.40 -2.61
CA ARG A 315 -9.60 -8.59 -1.65
C ARG A 315 -9.01 -10.00 -1.74
N ASP A 316 -9.82 -11.05 -1.82
CA ASP A 316 -9.35 -12.44 -1.91
C ASP A 316 -8.48 -12.69 -3.15
N LEU A 317 -8.89 -12.15 -4.30
CA LEU A 317 -8.14 -12.23 -5.57
C LEU A 317 -6.78 -11.53 -5.48
N VAL A 318 -6.70 -10.36 -4.83
CA VAL A 318 -5.41 -9.66 -4.60
C VAL A 318 -4.53 -10.39 -3.58
N GLU A 319 -5.10 -10.87 -2.46
CA GLU A 319 -4.34 -11.66 -1.48
C GLU A 319 -3.74 -12.93 -2.09
N ARG A 320 -4.47 -13.52 -3.05
CA ARG A 320 -4.04 -14.66 -3.84
C ARG A 320 -2.94 -14.31 -4.85
N ALA A 321 -3.01 -13.15 -5.50
CA ALA A 321 -1.94 -12.65 -6.37
C ALA A 321 -0.64 -12.43 -5.58
N LEU A 322 -0.73 -11.82 -4.39
CA LEU A 322 0.41 -11.67 -3.49
C LEU A 322 1.00 -13.01 -3.04
N TYR A 323 0.15 -14.00 -2.75
CA TYR A 323 0.61 -15.36 -2.42
C TYR A 323 1.42 -16.01 -3.56
N SER A 324 1.02 -15.78 -4.83
CA SER A 324 1.79 -16.25 -5.99
C SER A 324 3.19 -15.65 -6.05
N PHE A 325 3.31 -14.34 -5.84
CA PHE A 325 4.60 -13.64 -5.79
C PHE A 325 5.46 -14.09 -4.60
N GLU A 326 4.87 -14.22 -3.42
CA GLU A 326 5.60 -14.63 -2.22
C GLU A 326 6.18 -16.05 -2.33
N CYS A 327 5.45 -16.95 -3.00
CA CYS A 327 5.95 -18.28 -3.34
C CYS A 327 7.07 -18.25 -4.39
N ALA A 328 7.13 -17.21 -5.24
CA ALA A 328 8.11 -17.03 -6.31
C ALA A 328 9.37 -16.27 -5.90
N PHE A 329 9.42 -15.66 -4.70
CA PHE A 329 10.58 -14.90 -4.22
C PHE A 329 11.88 -15.73 -4.22
N HIS A 330 12.96 -15.05 -4.58
CA HIS A 330 14.33 -15.56 -4.49
C HIS A 330 14.74 -15.67 -3.00
N PRO A 331 15.48 -16.71 -2.57
CA PRO A 331 15.76 -16.94 -1.14
C PRO A 331 16.47 -15.80 -0.38
N VAL A 332 17.21 -14.93 -1.08
CA VAL A 332 17.88 -13.76 -0.46
C VAL A 332 17.05 -12.46 -0.50
N PHE A 333 15.89 -12.46 -1.16
CA PHE A 333 15.02 -11.30 -1.23
C PHE A 333 14.39 -11.00 0.14
N SER A 334 14.33 -9.72 0.50
CA SER A 334 13.93 -9.31 1.84
C SER A 334 12.91 -8.17 1.78
N LEU A 335 11.70 -8.46 2.26
CA LEU A 335 10.62 -7.48 2.43
C LEU A 335 10.89 -6.43 3.52
N THR A 336 11.91 -6.61 4.36
CA THR A 336 12.06 -5.83 5.62
C THR A 336 13.36 -5.07 5.76
N SER A 337 14.44 -5.51 5.08
CA SER A 337 15.75 -4.87 5.20
C SER A 337 15.89 -3.56 4.44
N GLY A 338 15.03 -3.29 3.45
CA GLY A 338 15.14 -2.11 2.58
C GLY A 338 16.34 -2.16 1.61
N THR A 339 16.98 -3.32 1.43
CA THR A 339 18.13 -3.51 0.51
C THR A 339 17.76 -4.10 -0.85
N SER A 340 16.58 -4.71 -0.97
CA SER A 340 16.08 -5.26 -2.24
C SER A 340 15.50 -4.15 -3.11
N ARG A 341 15.80 -4.19 -4.41
CA ARG A 341 15.33 -3.25 -5.44
C ARG A 341 14.62 -4.00 -6.57
N LEU A 342 13.60 -3.38 -7.14
CA LEU A 342 12.79 -3.97 -8.19
C LEU A 342 12.47 -2.92 -9.26
N ASP A 343 13.06 -3.04 -10.44
CA ASP A 343 12.93 -2.04 -11.50
C ASP A 343 11.49 -1.99 -12.08
N TYR A 344 10.85 -0.81 -12.02
CA TYR A 344 9.49 -0.59 -12.54
C TYR A 344 9.42 -0.49 -14.07
N LEU A 345 10.55 -0.31 -14.77
CA LEU A 345 10.59 -0.32 -16.22
C LEU A 345 10.20 -1.67 -16.82
N ARG A 346 10.22 -2.76 -16.05
CA ARG A 346 9.85 -4.12 -16.48
C ARG A 346 8.38 -4.44 -16.16
N PRO A 347 7.53 -4.78 -17.16
CA PRO A 347 6.12 -5.13 -16.92
C PRO A 347 5.90 -6.23 -15.88
N GLU A 348 6.77 -7.24 -15.83
CA GLU A 348 6.71 -8.36 -14.89
C GLU A 348 6.84 -7.92 -13.42
N ASN A 349 7.57 -6.82 -13.19
CA ASN A 349 7.72 -6.22 -11.88
C ASN A 349 6.54 -5.32 -11.52
N ARG A 350 5.94 -4.60 -12.48
CA ARG A 350 4.79 -3.70 -12.25
C ARG A 350 3.59 -4.41 -11.63
N ALA A 351 3.32 -5.64 -12.07
CA ALA A 351 2.27 -6.47 -11.51
C ALA A 351 2.41 -6.67 -9.98
N PHE A 352 3.64 -6.78 -9.46
CA PHE A 352 3.89 -6.86 -8.01
C PHE A 352 3.64 -5.52 -7.31
N TYR A 353 4.12 -4.41 -7.88
CA TYR A 353 3.84 -3.05 -7.38
C TYR A 353 2.33 -2.79 -7.28
N LEU A 354 1.56 -3.15 -8.32
CA LEU A 354 0.11 -2.98 -8.35
C LEU A 354 -0.60 -3.92 -7.38
N ALA A 355 -0.13 -5.17 -7.21
CA ALA A 355 -0.68 -6.09 -6.20
C ALA A 355 -0.49 -5.54 -4.77
N LEU A 356 0.70 -5.03 -4.44
CA LEU A 356 0.99 -4.40 -3.15
C LEU A 356 0.12 -3.15 -2.94
N TYR A 357 0.04 -2.27 -3.93
CA TYR A 357 -0.77 -1.05 -3.86
C TYR A 357 -2.26 -1.35 -3.65
N LYS A 358 -2.84 -2.26 -4.45
CA LYS A 358 -4.25 -2.66 -4.28
C LYS A 358 -4.50 -3.29 -2.91
N HIS A 359 -3.59 -4.12 -2.40
CA HIS A 359 -3.71 -4.71 -1.07
C HIS A 359 -3.66 -3.63 0.04
N MET A 360 -2.72 -2.70 -0.04
CA MET A 360 -2.62 -1.54 0.85
C MET A 360 -3.91 -0.71 0.86
N MET A 361 -4.53 -0.46 -0.28
CA MET A 361 -5.82 0.24 -0.35
C MET A 361 -6.97 -0.54 0.30
N PHE A 362 -6.99 -1.88 0.18
CA PHE A 362 -7.95 -2.71 0.93
C PHE A 362 -7.70 -2.68 2.45
N LEU A 363 -6.44 -2.61 2.89
CA LEU A 363 -6.07 -2.51 4.30
C LEU A 363 -6.49 -1.16 4.92
N GLU A 364 -6.31 -0.08 4.18
CA GLU A 364 -6.72 1.28 4.54
C GLU A 364 -8.25 1.35 4.78
N LYS A 365 -9.04 0.87 3.79
CA LYS A 365 -10.50 0.80 3.88
C LYS A 365 -11.01 -0.15 4.98
N ARG A 366 -10.24 -1.19 5.33
CA ARG A 366 -10.54 -2.11 6.44
C ARG A 366 -10.22 -1.51 7.83
N GLY A 367 -9.70 -0.29 7.91
CA GLY A 367 -9.29 0.32 9.18
C GLY A 367 -8.02 -0.30 9.76
N CYS A 368 -7.10 -0.75 8.91
CA CYS A 368 -5.76 -1.22 9.29
C CYS A 368 -4.66 -0.26 8.80
N PRO A 369 -4.67 1.04 9.21
CA PRO A 369 -3.75 2.05 8.68
C PRO A 369 -2.29 1.78 9.04
N ARG A 370 -1.97 1.16 10.19
CA ARG A 370 -0.56 0.83 10.51
C ARG A 370 -0.04 -0.28 9.60
N THR A 371 -0.87 -1.27 9.30
CA THR A 371 -0.55 -2.33 8.32
C THR A 371 -0.36 -1.74 6.93
N ALA A 372 -1.28 -0.88 6.48
CA ALA A 372 -1.17 -0.17 5.20
C ALA A 372 0.10 0.71 5.13
N LEU A 373 0.49 1.38 6.21
CA LEU A 373 1.73 2.16 6.26
C LEU A 373 2.98 1.28 6.03
N GLU A 374 3.05 0.06 6.57
CA GLU A 374 4.17 -0.84 6.31
C GLU A 374 4.22 -1.31 4.85
N TYR A 375 3.06 -1.55 4.20
CA TYR A 375 3.01 -1.80 2.76
C TYR A 375 3.43 -0.58 1.93
N CYS A 376 3.07 0.64 2.36
CA CYS A 376 3.52 1.87 1.72
C CYS A 376 5.06 2.03 1.78
N LYS A 377 5.66 1.79 2.96
CA LYS A 377 7.13 1.75 3.12
C LYS A 377 7.77 0.67 2.24
N LEU A 378 7.18 -0.53 2.18
CA LEU A 378 7.64 -1.63 1.33
C LEU A 378 7.68 -1.21 -0.14
N ILE A 379 6.57 -0.70 -0.69
CA ILE A 379 6.48 -0.24 -2.09
C ILE A 379 7.55 0.83 -2.37
N LEU A 380 7.67 1.83 -1.50
CA LEU A 380 8.67 2.90 -1.64
C LEU A 380 10.11 2.37 -1.52
N SER A 381 10.36 1.31 -0.74
CA SER A 381 11.70 0.71 -0.60
C SER A 381 12.19 -0.07 -1.82
N LEU A 382 11.28 -0.50 -2.70
CA LEU A 382 11.63 -1.25 -3.93
C LEU A 382 12.29 -0.34 -4.97
N ASP A 383 11.87 0.93 -5.05
CA ASP A 383 12.49 1.97 -5.88
C ASP A 383 12.29 3.36 -5.23
N PRO A 384 13.13 3.73 -4.23
CA PRO A 384 12.98 4.97 -3.49
C PRO A 384 13.35 6.21 -4.31
N GLU A 385 14.16 6.05 -5.36
CA GLU A 385 14.63 7.16 -6.19
C GLU A 385 13.57 7.56 -7.22
N ASN A 386 13.02 6.62 -7.98
CA ASN A 386 12.03 7.00 -8.99
C ASN A 386 10.60 7.16 -8.42
N ASP A 387 10.30 6.52 -7.29
CA ASP A 387 8.97 6.42 -6.68
C ASP A 387 7.85 6.26 -7.74
N PRO A 388 7.81 5.11 -8.45
CA PRO A 388 6.99 4.95 -9.65
C PRO A 388 5.48 5.01 -9.39
N LEU A 389 5.04 4.78 -8.15
CA LEU A 389 3.64 4.90 -7.75
C LEU A 389 3.38 6.17 -6.92
N CYS A 390 4.34 7.09 -6.80
CA CYS A 390 4.29 8.29 -5.96
C CYS A 390 3.78 8.02 -4.53
N MET A 391 4.33 7.00 -3.88
CA MET A 391 3.99 6.64 -2.50
C MET A 391 4.27 7.79 -1.52
N LEU A 392 5.21 8.68 -1.83
CA LEU A 392 5.43 9.94 -1.11
C LEU A 392 4.17 10.84 -1.05
N LEU A 393 3.22 10.74 -1.99
CA LEU A 393 1.96 11.50 -1.95
C LEU A 393 0.90 10.89 -1.02
N MET A 394 1.17 9.74 -0.40
CA MET A 394 0.21 8.99 0.44
C MET A 394 0.78 8.56 1.81
N VAL A 395 2.11 8.47 1.94
CA VAL A 395 2.79 8.06 3.19
C VAL A 395 2.41 8.94 4.39
N ASP A 396 2.15 10.23 4.16
CA ASP A 396 1.76 11.20 5.18
C ASP A 396 0.37 10.88 5.77
N PHE A 397 -0.62 10.64 4.90
CA PHE A 397 -1.98 10.27 5.29
C PHE A 397 -2.00 8.98 6.13
N LEU A 398 -1.28 7.94 5.68
CA LEU A 398 -1.18 6.68 6.39
C LEU A 398 -0.45 6.83 7.74
N SER A 399 0.56 7.70 7.81
CA SER A 399 1.27 8.01 9.05
C SER A 399 0.38 8.75 10.06
N LEU A 400 -0.38 9.76 9.61
CA LEU A 400 -1.35 10.46 10.45
C LEU A 400 -2.46 9.52 10.94
N ARG A 401 -3.06 8.71 10.06
CA ARG A 401 -4.11 7.73 10.42
C ARG A 401 -3.63 6.65 11.40
N SER A 402 -2.37 6.24 11.31
CA SER A 402 -1.76 5.27 12.23
C SER A 402 -1.16 5.90 13.50
N ARG A 403 -1.16 7.24 13.61
CA ARG A 403 -0.56 8.05 14.68
C ARG A 403 0.97 7.92 14.78
N GLU A 404 1.63 7.57 13.69
CA GLU A 404 3.08 7.42 13.58
C GLU A 404 3.76 8.77 13.24
N TYR A 405 3.41 9.81 14.00
CA TYR A 405 3.87 11.19 13.77
C TYR A 405 5.40 11.31 13.74
N THR A 406 6.09 10.58 14.63
CA THR A 406 7.56 10.57 14.72
C THR A 406 8.21 10.00 13.46
N PHE A 407 7.60 9.00 12.84
CA PHE A 407 8.09 8.45 11.57
C PHE A 407 7.94 9.46 10.43
N LEU A 408 6.79 10.15 10.31
CA LEU A 408 6.60 11.14 9.25
C LEU A 408 7.54 12.34 9.39
N ILE A 409 7.73 12.83 10.61
CA ILE A 409 8.70 13.91 10.90
C ILE A 409 10.13 13.47 10.58
N ARG A 410 10.54 12.25 10.97
CA ARG A 410 11.87 11.73 10.67
C ARG A 410 12.08 11.55 9.16
N LEU A 411 11.09 11.03 8.44
CA LEU A 411 11.11 10.93 6.97
C LEU A 411 11.27 12.32 6.34
N TYR A 412 10.50 13.31 6.79
CA TYR A 412 10.62 14.68 6.33
C TYR A 412 12.02 15.26 6.56
N GLU A 413 12.54 15.19 7.79
CA GLU A 413 13.83 15.78 8.16
C GLU A 413 15.04 15.09 7.47
N GLU A 414 15.00 13.77 7.23
CA GLU A 414 16.05 13.08 6.47
C GLU A 414 15.95 13.29 4.95
N TRP A 415 14.74 13.44 4.39
CA TRP A 415 14.53 13.44 2.93
C TRP A 415 14.32 14.82 2.31
N GLU A 416 14.04 15.87 3.09
CA GLU A 416 13.87 17.24 2.59
C GLU A 416 15.01 17.67 1.67
N GLY A 417 16.26 17.46 2.10
CA GLY A 417 17.45 17.95 1.39
C GLY A 417 17.69 17.35 0.00
N HIS A 418 17.05 16.23 -0.35
CA HIS A 418 17.21 15.59 -1.66
C HIS A 418 15.90 15.36 -2.43
N ARG A 419 14.74 15.33 -1.75
CA ARG A 419 13.40 15.21 -2.38
C ARG A 419 12.62 16.51 -2.40
N ASN A 420 13.04 17.55 -1.66
CA ASN A 420 12.32 18.84 -1.51
C ASN A 420 10.86 18.65 -1.05
N LEU A 421 10.64 17.88 0.00
CA LEU A 421 9.31 17.46 0.45
C LEU A 421 8.43 18.66 0.87
N SER A 422 9.01 19.77 1.30
CA SER A 422 8.29 21.01 1.60
C SER A 422 7.56 21.61 0.38
N GLN A 423 7.95 21.22 -0.84
CA GLN A 423 7.30 21.60 -2.09
C GLN A 423 6.14 20.65 -2.45
N LEU A 424 5.80 19.68 -1.61
CA LEU A 424 4.62 18.86 -1.76
C LEU A 424 3.55 19.30 -0.74
N PRO A 425 2.33 19.67 -1.16
CA PRO A 425 1.30 20.16 -0.24
C PRO A 425 0.97 19.17 0.89
N ASN A 426 1.03 17.87 0.60
CA ASN A 426 0.74 16.82 1.57
C ASN A 426 1.77 16.81 2.71
N PHE A 427 3.07 16.87 2.42
CA PHE A 427 4.09 16.96 3.47
C PHE A 427 4.03 18.27 4.25
N ALA A 428 3.94 19.41 3.57
CA ALA A 428 3.92 20.72 4.23
C ALA A 428 2.80 20.81 5.29
N LEU A 429 1.60 20.30 4.97
CA LEU A 429 0.44 20.34 5.86
C LEU A 429 0.43 19.18 6.88
N SER A 430 0.77 17.95 6.47
CA SER A 430 0.75 16.78 7.36
C SER A 430 1.89 16.74 8.37
N VAL A 431 3.05 17.34 8.06
CA VAL A 431 4.15 17.51 9.02
C VAL A 431 3.77 18.53 10.09
N ALA A 432 3.12 19.64 9.71
CA ALA A 432 2.59 20.62 10.67
C ALA A 432 1.54 19.98 11.61
N LEU A 433 0.60 19.20 11.06
CA LEU A 433 -0.35 18.39 11.85
C LEU A 433 0.36 17.41 12.79
N SER A 434 1.43 16.76 12.34
CA SER A 434 2.20 15.81 13.16
C SER A 434 2.85 16.49 14.36
N TYR A 435 3.43 17.69 14.17
CA TYR A 435 3.94 18.51 15.27
C TYR A 435 2.83 18.97 16.22
N TYR A 436 1.67 19.36 15.69
CA TYR A 436 0.51 19.74 16.51
C TYR A 436 0.02 18.57 17.37
N HIS A 437 -0.23 17.39 16.78
CA HIS A 437 -0.66 16.21 17.54
C HIS A 437 0.38 15.71 18.55
N GLN A 438 1.68 15.89 18.30
CA GLN A 438 2.70 15.63 19.33
C GLN A 438 2.62 16.63 20.49
N SER A 439 2.37 17.92 20.23
CA SER A 439 2.20 18.94 21.28
C SER A 439 1.01 18.71 22.22
N LEU A 440 0.07 17.84 21.82
CA LEU A 440 -1.12 17.45 22.59
C LEU A 440 -0.91 16.18 23.46
N GLN A 441 0.30 15.60 23.50
CA GLN A 441 0.56 14.39 24.30
C GLN A 441 0.76 14.71 25.79
N ASP A 442 0.00 14.03 26.65
CA ASP A 442 0.00 14.25 28.12
C ASP A 442 1.34 13.91 28.83
N GLU A 443 2.29 13.26 28.14
CA GLU A 443 3.56 12.79 28.70
C GLU A 443 4.70 13.84 28.64
N LEU A 444 4.49 14.96 27.94
CA LEU A 444 5.50 15.99 27.68
C LEU A 444 5.50 17.11 28.74
N THR A 445 6.61 17.86 28.86
CA THR A 445 6.63 19.06 29.72
C THR A 445 5.90 20.23 29.06
N PRO A 446 5.34 21.19 29.83
CA PRO A 446 4.65 22.35 29.26
C PRO A 446 5.52 23.17 28.29
N GLU A 447 6.82 23.26 28.54
CA GLU A 447 7.80 23.94 27.70
C GLU A 447 8.00 23.21 26.36
N GLU A 448 8.03 21.87 26.38
CA GLU A 448 8.14 21.05 25.18
C GLU A 448 6.85 21.11 24.34
N CYS A 449 5.68 21.06 24.98
CA CYS A 449 4.39 21.27 24.31
C CYS A 449 4.34 22.63 23.62
N ALA A 450 4.74 23.71 24.32
CA ALA A 450 4.78 25.06 23.75
C ALA A 450 5.75 25.15 22.56
N ARG A 451 6.94 24.55 22.65
CA ARG A 451 7.93 24.51 21.55
C ARG A 451 7.41 23.73 20.33
N LEU A 452 6.82 22.56 20.53
CA LEU A 452 6.27 21.74 19.44
C LEU A 452 5.06 22.42 18.80
N LYS A 453 4.20 23.06 19.60
CA LYS A 453 3.07 23.85 19.10
C LYS A 453 3.54 25.04 18.28
N GLN A 454 4.53 25.81 18.73
CA GLN A 454 5.08 26.93 17.95
C GLN A 454 5.65 26.42 16.62
N LYS A 455 6.43 25.33 16.62
CA LYS A 455 6.95 24.73 15.37
C LYS A 455 5.81 24.27 14.45
N ALA A 456 4.69 23.79 14.99
CA ALA A 456 3.50 23.45 14.20
C ALA A 456 2.80 24.69 13.61
N ASP A 457 2.65 25.76 14.40
CA ASP A 457 2.08 27.04 13.98
C ASP A 457 2.92 27.66 12.84
N ASP A 458 4.24 27.74 13.01
CA ASP A 458 5.17 28.27 12.00
C ASP A 458 5.08 27.49 10.67
N LEU A 459 5.14 26.15 10.75
CA LEU A 459 5.05 25.26 9.57
C LEU A 459 3.69 25.36 8.88
N LEU A 460 2.58 25.45 9.63
CA LEU A 460 1.25 25.59 9.04
C LEU A 460 1.08 26.95 8.36
N GLN A 461 1.57 28.03 8.95
CA GLN A 461 1.51 29.36 8.34
C GLN A 461 2.28 29.40 7.02
N ASP A 462 3.51 28.87 7.01
CA ASP A 462 4.32 28.82 5.79
C ASP A 462 3.69 27.89 4.74
N ALA A 463 3.09 26.75 5.14
CA ALA A 463 2.35 25.89 4.23
C ALA A 463 1.11 26.58 3.62
N LEU A 464 0.36 27.37 4.40
CA LEU A 464 -0.79 28.14 3.93
C LEU A 464 -0.39 29.31 3.02
N ILE A 465 0.77 29.93 3.22
CA ILE A 465 1.33 30.95 2.31
C ILE A 465 1.82 30.29 1.00
N MET A 466 2.41 29.09 1.10
CA MET A 466 2.92 28.34 -0.04
C MET A 466 1.79 27.73 -0.88
N PHE A 467 0.68 27.33 -0.26
CA PHE A 467 -0.41 26.59 -0.87
C PHE A 467 -1.80 27.18 -0.55
N PRO A 468 -2.06 28.47 -0.84
CA PRO A 468 -3.31 29.12 -0.42
C PRO A 468 -4.57 28.51 -1.03
N GLY A 469 -4.46 27.88 -2.21
CA GLY A 469 -5.55 27.14 -2.84
C GLY A 469 -6.06 25.92 -2.05
N VAL A 470 -5.38 25.50 -0.97
CA VAL A 470 -5.82 24.36 -0.14
C VAL A 470 -7.02 24.71 0.76
N LEU A 471 -7.13 25.96 1.22
CA LEU A 471 -7.99 26.30 2.36
C LEU A 471 -9.48 26.15 2.06
N MET A 472 -9.97 26.77 0.99
CA MET A 472 -11.41 26.75 0.68
C MET A 472 -11.91 25.33 0.35
N PRO A 473 -11.28 24.56 -0.56
CA PRO A 473 -11.72 23.19 -0.84
C PRO A 473 -11.66 22.26 0.38
N LEU A 474 -10.71 22.51 1.31
CA LEU A 474 -10.63 21.77 2.57
C LEU A 474 -11.79 22.09 3.51
N LEU A 475 -12.14 23.36 3.67
CA LEU A 475 -13.27 23.81 4.50
C LEU A 475 -14.61 23.34 3.94
N ASP A 476 -14.77 23.37 2.61
CA ASP A 476 -15.95 22.86 1.90
C ASP A 476 -16.19 21.37 2.21
N LEU A 477 -15.16 20.52 2.08
CA LEU A 477 -15.24 19.09 2.46
C LEU A 477 -15.36 18.84 3.97
N CYS A 478 -14.94 19.80 4.80
CA CYS A 478 -15.20 19.78 6.24
C CYS A 478 -16.63 20.23 6.61
N ALA A 479 -17.40 20.77 5.66
CA ALA A 479 -18.69 21.44 5.90
C ALA A 479 -18.59 22.61 6.89
N VAL A 480 -17.47 23.34 6.87
CA VAL A 480 -17.19 24.50 7.74
C VAL A 480 -17.28 25.77 6.90
N GLN A 481 -18.12 26.73 7.30
CA GLN A 481 -18.18 28.01 6.61
C GLN A 481 -17.04 28.93 7.07
N PRO A 482 -16.18 29.45 6.16
CA PRO A 482 -15.18 30.46 6.49
C PRO A 482 -15.83 31.81 6.80
N ASP A 483 -15.20 32.58 7.69
CA ASP A 483 -15.54 33.98 7.92
C ASP A 483 -15.57 34.77 6.60
N SER A 484 -16.53 35.71 6.47
CA SER A 484 -16.64 36.59 5.30
C SER A 484 -15.33 37.36 5.01
N ALA A 485 -14.57 37.70 6.05
CA ALA A 485 -13.26 38.34 5.93
C ALA A 485 -12.21 37.44 5.24
N VAL A 486 -12.30 36.11 5.39
CA VAL A 486 -11.37 35.15 4.79
C VAL A 486 -11.81 34.80 3.36
N SER A 487 -13.11 34.56 3.13
CA SER A 487 -13.65 34.18 1.82
C SER A 487 -13.67 35.32 0.80
N SER A 488 -13.78 36.58 1.25
CA SER A 488 -13.64 37.77 0.39
C SER A 488 -12.20 38.23 0.19
N HIS A 489 -11.24 37.72 0.99
CA HIS A 489 -9.84 38.16 0.88
C HIS A 489 -9.22 37.71 -0.44
N SER A 490 -8.38 38.58 -1.02
CA SER A 490 -7.70 38.29 -2.30
C SER A 490 -6.82 37.03 -2.28
N PHE A 491 -6.29 36.65 -1.11
CA PHE A 491 -5.28 35.60 -0.95
C PHE A 491 -5.87 34.19 -0.79
N PHE A 492 -7.05 34.06 -0.17
CA PHE A 492 -7.72 32.76 0.01
C PHE A 492 -9.05 32.65 -0.76
N GLY A 493 -9.67 33.77 -1.15
CA GLY A 493 -10.91 33.76 -1.92
C GLY A 493 -10.75 33.27 -3.38
N PRO A 494 -11.83 33.29 -4.18
CA PRO A 494 -11.90 32.60 -5.48
C PRO A 494 -10.81 32.98 -6.48
N LYS A 495 -10.30 34.22 -6.41
CA LYS A 495 -9.16 34.67 -7.24
C LYS A 495 -7.92 33.78 -7.03
N SER A 496 -7.64 33.39 -5.79
CA SER A 496 -6.48 32.57 -5.44
C SER A 496 -6.49 31.22 -6.15
N GLN A 497 -7.67 30.59 -6.28
CA GLN A 497 -7.84 29.31 -6.97
C GLN A 497 -7.57 29.43 -8.48
N ILE A 498 -8.06 30.49 -9.12
CA ILE A 498 -7.92 30.73 -10.57
C ILE A 498 -6.45 30.92 -10.97
N TRP A 499 -5.63 31.53 -10.11
CA TRP A 499 -4.20 31.79 -10.39
C TRP A 499 -3.26 30.63 -10.02
N GLN A 500 -3.75 29.50 -9.48
CA GLN A 500 -2.88 28.35 -9.23
C GLN A 500 -2.51 27.62 -10.53
N PRO A 501 -1.25 27.18 -10.69
CA PRO A 501 -0.89 26.29 -11.80
C PRO A 501 -1.70 24.99 -11.78
N PRO A 502 -2.14 24.45 -12.94
CA PRO A 502 -2.97 23.24 -12.99
C PRO A 502 -2.34 22.02 -12.30
N ALA A 503 -1.03 21.80 -12.47
CA ALA A 503 -0.30 20.72 -11.81
C ALA A 503 -0.22 20.86 -10.28
N LEU A 504 -0.31 22.10 -9.76
CA LEU A 504 -0.46 22.30 -8.32
C LEU A 504 -1.89 21.99 -7.89
N ASN A 505 -2.89 22.40 -8.67
CA ASN A 505 -4.29 22.09 -8.37
C ASN A 505 -4.54 20.57 -8.32
N GLU A 506 -3.94 19.78 -9.22
CA GLU A 506 -3.93 18.31 -9.19
C GLU A 506 -3.45 17.77 -7.82
N LEU A 507 -2.31 18.26 -7.32
CA LEU A 507 -1.75 17.87 -6.01
C LEU A 507 -2.61 18.34 -4.82
N LEU A 508 -3.18 19.54 -4.90
CA LEU A 508 -4.06 20.08 -3.86
C LEU A 508 -5.37 19.28 -3.77
N SER A 509 -6.01 19.00 -4.91
CA SER A 509 -7.21 18.17 -4.98
C SER A 509 -6.97 16.74 -4.49
N LEU A 510 -5.79 16.18 -4.80
CA LEU A 510 -5.37 14.85 -4.32
C LEU A 510 -5.23 14.83 -2.79
N TYR A 511 -4.51 15.81 -2.22
CA TYR A 511 -4.33 15.91 -0.77
C TYR A 511 -5.65 16.18 -0.04
N VAL A 512 -6.43 17.18 -0.50
CA VAL A 512 -7.69 17.57 0.14
C VAL A 512 -8.69 16.41 0.11
N GLY A 513 -8.90 15.78 -1.05
CA GLY A 513 -9.81 14.65 -1.17
C GLY A 513 -9.46 13.50 -0.22
N ARG A 514 -8.16 13.24 -0.01
CA ARG A 514 -7.66 12.17 0.87
C ARG A 514 -7.69 12.55 2.35
N CYS A 515 -7.20 13.73 2.71
CA CYS A 515 -6.84 14.09 4.07
C CYS A 515 -7.90 14.93 4.80
N HIS A 516 -8.94 15.45 4.14
CA HIS A 516 -9.93 16.35 4.76
C HIS A 516 -10.55 15.81 6.07
N ILE A 517 -10.75 14.49 6.18
CA ILE A 517 -11.30 13.84 7.38
C ILE A 517 -10.44 14.07 8.64
N LEU A 518 -9.12 14.24 8.47
CA LEU A 518 -8.17 14.51 9.56
C LEU A 518 -8.30 15.96 10.08
N TRP A 519 -8.82 16.87 9.27
CA TRP A 519 -9.04 18.27 9.62
C TRP A 519 -10.39 18.51 10.29
N LYS A 520 -11.33 17.56 10.27
CA LYS A 520 -12.66 17.71 10.90
C LYS A 520 -12.62 17.70 12.44
N GLU A 521 -11.51 17.37 13.08
CA GLU A 521 -11.39 17.43 14.54
C GLU A 521 -11.51 18.89 15.02
N GLY A 522 -12.46 19.18 15.92
CA GLY A 522 -12.72 20.56 16.37
C GLY A 522 -11.51 21.29 16.98
N ARG A 523 -10.56 20.57 17.58
CA ARG A 523 -9.29 21.14 18.06
C ARG A 523 -8.37 21.55 16.91
N VAL A 524 -8.33 20.77 15.84
CA VAL A 524 -7.57 21.04 14.62
C VAL A 524 -8.19 22.20 13.84
N LEU A 525 -9.52 22.29 13.76
CA LEU A 525 -10.21 23.44 13.14
C LEU A 525 -9.93 24.75 13.87
N LEU A 526 -10.04 24.78 15.20
CA LEU A 526 -9.74 25.98 15.99
C LEU A 526 -8.27 26.41 15.87
N TRP A 527 -7.36 25.43 15.77
CA TRP A 527 -5.94 25.66 15.52
C TRP A 527 -5.67 26.21 14.11
N LEU A 528 -6.36 25.68 13.09
CA LEU A 528 -6.30 26.18 11.72
C LEU A 528 -6.82 27.62 11.63
N GLU A 529 -7.95 27.94 12.25
CA GLU A 529 -8.55 29.28 12.29
C GLU A 529 -7.57 30.33 12.86
N GLY A 530 -6.88 29.99 13.95
CA GLY A 530 -5.83 30.82 14.54
C GLY A 530 -4.69 31.13 13.57
N ASN A 531 -4.22 30.11 12.83
CA ASN A 531 -3.12 30.27 11.87
C ASN A 531 -3.54 30.96 10.57
N VAL A 532 -4.76 30.74 10.07
CA VAL A 532 -5.32 31.47 8.91
C VAL A 532 -5.38 32.97 9.19
N ARG A 533 -5.81 33.37 10.39
CA ARG A 533 -5.84 34.77 10.83
C ARG A 533 -4.44 35.40 10.84
N GLU A 534 -3.43 34.67 11.31
CA GLU A 534 -2.04 35.15 11.33
C GLU A 534 -1.44 35.22 9.92
N VAL A 535 -1.75 34.26 9.03
CA VAL A 535 -1.34 34.32 7.62
C VAL A 535 -1.94 35.53 6.92
N LEU A 536 -3.22 35.84 7.13
CA LEU A 536 -3.82 37.06 6.60
C LEU A 536 -3.10 38.31 7.10
N ARG A 537 -2.77 38.38 8.40
CA ARG A 537 -1.98 39.47 8.98
C ARG A 537 -0.60 39.61 8.33
N ARG A 538 0.09 38.49 8.05
CA ARG A 538 1.40 38.47 7.35
C ARG A 538 1.26 38.95 5.89
N VAL A 539 0.24 38.50 5.17
CA VAL A 539 -0.06 38.91 3.78
C VAL A 539 -0.39 40.40 3.69
N ASP A 540 -1.27 40.90 4.56
CA ASP A 540 -1.62 42.33 4.60
C ASP A 540 -0.42 43.21 4.98
N SER A 541 0.51 42.70 5.81
CA SER A 541 1.78 43.35 6.11
C SER A 541 2.83 43.29 4.99
N LYS A 542 2.52 42.63 3.86
CA LYS A 542 3.40 42.40 2.71
C LYS A 542 4.71 41.71 3.09
N ASP A 543 4.60 40.62 3.86
CA ASP A 543 5.72 39.72 4.16
C ASP A 543 6.41 39.26 2.85
N PRO A 544 7.73 39.50 2.66
CA PRO A 544 8.46 39.10 1.46
C PRO A 544 8.35 37.61 1.12
N LEU A 545 8.06 36.75 2.10
CA LEU A 545 7.86 35.31 1.88
C LEU A 545 6.69 35.02 0.93
N VAL A 546 5.67 35.87 0.92
CA VAL A 546 4.47 35.71 0.08
C VAL A 546 4.83 35.80 -1.41
N GLU A 547 5.67 36.76 -1.78
CA GLU A 547 6.14 36.96 -3.16
C GLU A 547 7.13 35.86 -3.58
N ASP A 548 8.05 35.46 -2.69
CA ASP A 548 8.95 34.32 -2.93
C ASP A 548 8.17 33.02 -3.19
N TYR A 549 7.15 32.73 -2.38
CA TYR A 549 6.32 31.54 -2.54
C TYR A 549 5.44 31.59 -3.79
N GLU A 550 4.93 32.76 -4.18
CA GLU A 550 4.25 32.93 -5.47
C GLU A 550 5.18 32.65 -6.67
N ASN A 551 6.41 33.17 -6.63
CA ASN A 551 7.41 32.92 -7.66
C ASN A 551 7.84 31.46 -7.70
N LYS A 552 8.04 30.80 -6.55
CA LYS A 552 8.27 29.36 -6.46
C LYS A 552 7.14 28.56 -7.10
N ARG A 553 5.87 28.89 -6.83
CA ARG A 553 4.72 28.21 -7.46
C ARG A 553 4.77 28.30 -8.99
N LYS A 554 4.96 29.51 -9.53
CA LYS A 554 5.04 29.76 -10.98
C LYS A 554 6.17 28.98 -11.66
N ILE A 555 7.33 28.87 -11.01
CA ILE A 555 8.50 28.19 -11.59
C ILE A 555 8.39 26.66 -11.48
N ARG A 556 7.85 26.12 -10.38
CA ARG A 556 7.96 24.69 -10.04
C ARG A 556 6.81 23.81 -10.55
N TYR A 557 5.57 24.30 -10.59
CA TYR A 557 4.39 23.47 -10.94
C TYR A 557 3.90 23.71 -12.38
N GLN A 558 4.81 23.71 -13.36
CA GLN A 558 4.44 23.92 -14.77
C GLN A 558 3.67 22.73 -15.36
N SER A 559 4.09 21.51 -15.03
CA SER A 559 3.41 20.26 -15.35
C SER A 559 3.74 19.20 -14.29
N ALA A 560 2.84 18.24 -14.06
CA ALA A 560 3.11 17.12 -13.19
C ALA A 560 3.77 15.96 -13.98
N PRO A 561 4.76 15.24 -13.43
CA PRO A 561 5.34 14.09 -14.10
C PRO A 561 4.38 12.88 -14.20
N ARG A 562 4.65 11.99 -15.15
CA ARG A 562 3.78 10.84 -15.50
C ARG A 562 3.48 9.88 -14.33
N ASN A 563 4.37 9.76 -13.34
CA ASN A 563 4.12 8.95 -12.14
C ASN A 563 3.07 9.61 -11.22
N ILE A 564 2.97 10.94 -11.16
CA ILE A 564 1.91 11.64 -10.42
C ILE A 564 0.55 11.38 -11.08
N HIS A 565 0.44 11.54 -12.40
CA HIS A 565 -0.78 11.22 -13.14
C HIS A 565 -1.21 9.76 -12.95
N ARG A 566 -0.24 8.83 -12.95
CA ARG A 566 -0.48 7.41 -12.64
C ARG A 566 -1.04 7.23 -11.24
N HIS A 567 -0.48 7.91 -10.24
CA HIS A 567 -0.97 7.88 -8.86
C HIS A 567 -2.38 8.46 -8.72
N VAL A 568 -2.71 9.54 -9.42
CA VAL A 568 -4.07 10.11 -9.43
C VAL A 568 -5.08 9.10 -9.97
N ILE A 569 -4.80 8.49 -11.12
CA ILE A 569 -5.65 7.44 -11.71
C ILE A 569 -5.81 6.26 -10.74
N LEU A 570 -4.71 5.78 -10.16
CA LEU A 570 -4.71 4.70 -9.16
C LEU A 570 -5.41 5.07 -7.83
N SER A 571 -5.60 6.35 -7.54
CA SER A 571 -6.25 6.84 -6.32
C SER A 571 -7.76 6.99 -6.46
N GLU A 572 -8.28 7.10 -7.69
CA GLU A 572 -9.71 7.27 -8.00
C GLU A 572 -10.38 8.48 -7.30
N ILE A 573 -9.59 9.48 -6.85
CA ILE A 573 -10.11 10.67 -6.14
C ILE A 573 -10.73 11.62 -7.15
N LYS A 574 -12.07 11.68 -7.18
CA LYS A 574 -12.91 12.47 -8.11
C LYS A 574 -12.33 13.85 -8.45
N GLY A 575 -12.01 14.67 -7.44
CA GLY A 575 -11.48 16.02 -7.65
C GLY A 575 -10.08 16.08 -8.28
N ALA A 576 -9.21 15.10 -7.99
CA ALA A 576 -7.88 15.02 -8.60
C ALA A 576 -7.96 14.46 -10.04
N THR A 577 -8.81 13.46 -10.27
CA THR A 577 -9.06 12.91 -11.62
C THR A 577 -9.62 13.97 -12.56
N ALA A 578 -10.50 14.85 -12.07
CA ALA A 578 -11.03 15.99 -12.83
C ALA A 578 -9.98 17.08 -13.15
N ALA A 579 -8.86 17.11 -12.42
CA ALA A 579 -7.75 18.05 -12.64
C ALA A 579 -6.65 17.50 -13.59
N LEU A 580 -6.79 16.27 -14.09
CA LEU A 580 -5.81 15.67 -15.00
C LEU A 580 -5.76 16.38 -16.37
N PRO A 581 -4.58 16.51 -17.00
CA PRO A 581 -4.45 17.05 -18.36
C PRO A 581 -5.20 16.22 -19.41
N LEU A 582 -5.71 16.89 -20.45
CA LEU A 582 -6.47 16.25 -21.54
C LEU A 582 -5.64 15.23 -22.31
N GLU A 583 -4.32 15.43 -22.39
CA GLU A 583 -3.36 14.52 -23.02
C GLU A 583 -3.29 13.15 -22.31
N VAL A 584 -3.67 13.11 -21.03
CA VAL A 584 -3.72 11.89 -20.21
C VAL A 584 -5.10 11.23 -20.31
N THR A 585 -6.18 12.02 -20.18
CA THR A 585 -7.55 11.49 -20.12
C THR A 585 -8.08 11.02 -21.48
N THR A 586 -7.50 11.48 -22.59
CA THR A 586 -7.83 11.02 -23.95
C THR A 586 -7.21 9.68 -24.33
N GLN A 587 -6.23 9.18 -23.56
CA GLN A 587 -5.60 7.88 -23.83
C GLN A 587 -6.37 6.75 -23.11
N PRO A 588 -6.60 5.59 -23.75
CA PRO A 588 -7.19 4.44 -23.07
C PRO A 588 -6.23 3.91 -22.01
N VAL A 589 -6.56 4.10 -20.73
CA VAL A 589 -5.74 3.62 -19.61
C VAL A 589 -6.19 2.24 -19.17
N MET A 590 -5.29 1.26 -19.26
CA MET A 590 -5.56 -0.13 -18.89
C MET A 590 -5.35 -0.32 -17.37
N GLY A 591 -6.33 -0.92 -16.68
CA GLY A 591 -6.27 -1.12 -15.22
C GLY A 591 -5.15 -2.07 -14.74
N PHE A 592 -4.65 -2.94 -15.62
CA PHE A 592 -3.55 -3.86 -15.31
C PHE A 592 -2.15 -3.25 -15.47
N ASP A 593 -2.00 -2.15 -16.23
CA ASP A 593 -0.73 -1.42 -16.39
C ASP A 593 -1.02 0.08 -16.69
N PRO A 594 -1.35 0.88 -15.66
CA PRO A 594 -1.79 2.25 -15.84
C PRO A 594 -0.61 3.19 -16.17
N LEU A 595 -0.72 3.89 -17.31
CA LEU A 595 0.28 4.83 -17.83
C LEU A 595 1.72 4.28 -17.75
N PRO A 596 2.07 3.20 -18.47
CA PRO A 596 3.40 2.60 -18.39
C PRO A 596 4.53 3.59 -18.71
N PRO A 597 5.74 3.42 -18.17
CA PRO A 597 6.94 4.16 -18.58
C PRO A 597 7.17 4.07 -20.10
N LEU A 598 7.62 5.16 -20.72
CA LEU A 598 7.83 5.23 -22.17
C LEU A 598 9.05 4.40 -22.61
N ASP A 599 10.00 4.24 -21.69
CA ASP A 599 11.24 3.46 -21.72
C ASP A 599 11.06 2.04 -21.16
N SER A 600 9.87 1.46 -21.38
CA SER A 600 9.53 0.09 -20.94
C SER A 600 10.52 -0.97 -21.47
N VAL A 601 11.09 -1.76 -20.56
CA VAL A 601 11.97 -2.90 -20.89
C VAL A 601 11.14 -4.19 -20.95
N ILE A 602 10.74 -4.57 -22.16
CA ILE A 602 9.88 -5.74 -22.43
C ILE A 602 10.74 -7.00 -22.58
N SER A 603 10.52 -8.03 -21.75
CA SER A 603 11.32 -9.27 -21.81
C SER A 603 10.82 -10.29 -22.84
N TYR A 604 9.55 -10.21 -23.26
CA TYR A 604 8.96 -11.05 -24.31
C TYR A 604 7.80 -10.32 -25.00
N THR A 605 7.68 -10.49 -26.32
CA THR A 605 6.63 -9.86 -27.13
C THR A 605 5.54 -10.85 -27.53
N ARG A 606 4.30 -10.36 -27.64
CA ARG A 606 3.18 -11.13 -28.20
C ARG A 606 3.50 -11.46 -29.68
N PRO A 607 3.38 -12.72 -30.12
CA PRO A 607 3.45 -13.05 -31.54
C PRO A 607 2.37 -12.29 -32.30
N ASN A 608 2.72 -11.70 -33.45
CA ASN A 608 1.72 -11.08 -34.32
C ASN A 608 0.69 -12.13 -34.73
N SER A 609 -0.59 -11.80 -34.57
CA SER A 609 -1.69 -12.53 -35.18
C SER A 609 -1.67 -12.31 -36.69
N GLU A 610 -0.89 -13.12 -37.41
CA GLU A 610 -1.14 -13.32 -38.84
C GLU A 610 -2.59 -13.81 -38.98
N PRO A 611 -3.42 -13.18 -39.83
CA PRO A 611 -4.77 -13.67 -40.06
C PRO A 611 -4.66 -15.05 -40.73
N GLU A 612 -5.18 -16.10 -40.07
CA GLU A 612 -5.17 -17.44 -40.66
C GLU A 612 -5.82 -17.39 -42.06
N PRO A 613 -5.15 -17.89 -43.10
CA PRO A 613 -5.74 -17.90 -44.44
C PRO A 613 -6.95 -18.81 -44.43
N ASN A 614 -8.14 -18.22 -44.64
CA ASN A 614 -9.45 -18.88 -44.67
C ASN A 614 -9.40 -20.26 -45.35
N THR A 615 -9.30 -21.35 -44.56
CA THR A 615 -9.56 -22.71 -45.02
C THR A 615 -11.06 -22.91 -45.22
N ALA A 616 -11.56 -22.39 -46.34
CA ALA A 616 -12.89 -22.67 -46.85
C ALA A 616 -12.98 -24.15 -47.27
N GLN A 617 -13.24 -25.04 -46.31
CA GLN A 617 -13.54 -26.45 -46.57
C GLN A 617 -14.93 -26.61 -47.21
N GLY A 618 -15.01 -26.29 -48.50
CA GLY A 618 -16.15 -26.61 -49.34
C GLY A 618 -16.22 -28.11 -49.63
N TRP A 619 -17.24 -28.78 -49.11
CA TRP A 619 -17.52 -30.19 -49.39
C TRP A 619 -17.81 -30.43 -50.88
N ARG A 620 -17.08 -31.34 -51.54
CA ARG A 620 -17.63 -32.18 -52.63
C ARG A 620 -16.82 -33.46 -52.90
N GLY A 621 -17.55 -34.57 -52.90
CA GLY A 621 -17.56 -35.52 -54.04
C GLY A 621 -16.43 -36.55 -54.16
N TRP A 622 -16.79 -37.83 -54.06
CA TRP A 622 -15.92 -38.97 -54.38
C TRP A 622 -15.61 -39.08 -55.89
N GLY A 623 -14.42 -39.56 -56.24
CA GLY A 623 -14.04 -39.96 -57.60
C GLY A 623 -12.70 -40.68 -57.67
N HIS A 624 -12.71 -41.93 -58.18
CA HIS A 624 -11.51 -42.71 -58.58
C HIS A 624 -10.76 -42.00 -59.74
N THR A 625 -9.48 -42.23 -60.10
CA THR A 625 -8.53 -43.38 -59.95
C THR A 625 -7.06 -42.84 -60.19
N PRO A 626 -5.97 -43.65 -60.16
CA PRO A 626 -4.60 -43.18 -59.84
C PRO A 626 -3.63 -43.07 -61.03
N ASP A 627 -2.44 -42.45 -60.83
CA ASP A 627 -1.17 -43.15 -61.16
C ASP A 627 0.13 -42.62 -60.47
N ARG A 628 1.15 -43.46 -60.61
CA ARG A 628 2.55 -43.59 -60.10
C ARG A 628 3.56 -42.41 -60.03
N THR A 629 4.26 -42.43 -58.89
CA THR A 629 5.75 -42.42 -58.69
C THR A 629 6.61 -41.12 -58.72
N PRO A 630 7.77 -41.11 -58.01
CA PRO A 630 8.52 -39.88 -57.65
C PRO A 630 9.96 -39.80 -58.21
N VAL A 631 10.56 -38.60 -58.30
CA VAL A 631 12.01 -38.44 -58.58
C VAL A 631 12.70 -37.29 -57.80
N CYS A 632 13.74 -37.67 -57.05
CA CYS A 632 14.94 -36.98 -56.57
C CYS A 632 15.07 -35.44 -56.41
N CYS A 633 15.39 -35.06 -55.17
CA CYS A 633 16.59 -34.30 -54.73
C CYS A 633 17.51 -33.62 -55.77
N LYS A 634 17.85 -32.33 -55.51
CA LYS A 634 19.26 -31.84 -55.40
C LYS A 634 19.34 -30.45 -54.75
N ALA A 635 20.51 -30.15 -54.17
CA ALA A 635 20.82 -28.97 -53.36
C ALA A 635 21.63 -27.90 -54.18
N PRO A 636 22.09 -26.78 -53.58
CA PRO A 636 22.18 -25.47 -54.25
C PRO A 636 23.58 -25.10 -54.81
N PRO A 637 23.72 -23.93 -55.47
CA PRO A 637 25.00 -23.26 -55.72
C PRO A 637 25.19 -21.95 -54.93
N GLN A 638 26.47 -21.55 -54.77
CA GLN A 638 26.92 -20.29 -54.18
C GLN A 638 27.52 -19.32 -55.23
N ALA A 639 27.53 -18.03 -54.87
CA ALA A 639 28.60 -17.02 -55.11
C ALA A 639 28.90 -16.45 -56.52
N GLY A 640 29.30 -15.16 -56.49
CA GLY A 640 29.91 -14.36 -57.57
C GLY A 640 28.93 -13.41 -58.29
N LEU A 641 29.29 -12.19 -58.69
CA LEU A 641 30.51 -11.38 -58.52
C LEU A 641 30.19 -9.89 -58.81
N GLU A 642 31.06 -8.96 -58.40
CA GLU A 642 31.02 -7.50 -58.67
C GLU A 642 31.24 -7.16 -60.18
N PRO A 643 30.96 -5.94 -60.71
CA PRO A 643 31.82 -4.76 -60.46
C PRO A 643 31.16 -3.35 -60.54
N GLN A 644 32.00 -2.31 -60.61
CA GLN A 644 31.82 -0.92 -60.14
C GLN A 644 31.57 0.18 -61.22
N THR A 645 31.53 1.44 -60.74
CA THR A 645 31.74 2.76 -61.41
C THR A 645 30.47 3.47 -61.96
N HIS A 646 30.35 4.81 -62.02
CA HIS A 646 31.30 5.94 -61.97
C HIS A 646 30.73 7.21 -61.27
N GLN A 647 31.62 8.05 -60.70
CA GLN A 647 31.67 9.54 -60.48
C GLN A 647 30.44 10.44 -60.87
N ARG A 648 30.15 11.62 -60.27
CA ARG A 648 31.00 12.81 -59.94
C ARG A 648 30.15 13.80 -59.07
N ALA A 649 30.53 14.22 -57.86
CA ALA A 649 31.33 15.39 -57.42
C ALA A 649 30.72 16.82 -57.58
N GLY A 650 30.75 17.61 -56.48
CA GLY A 650 30.41 19.06 -56.40
C GLY A 650 29.92 19.50 -55.01
N THR A 651 30.80 19.73 -54.02
CA THR A 651 31.23 21.06 -53.50
C THR A 651 30.12 21.96 -52.92
N GLY A 652 30.15 22.44 -51.66
CA GLY A 652 31.13 22.26 -50.56
C GLY A 652 30.84 23.21 -49.36
N GLN A 653 31.77 23.27 -48.38
CA GLN A 653 31.83 24.22 -47.22
C GLN A 653 30.77 24.01 -46.11
N THR A 654 31.06 24.11 -44.79
CA THR A 654 32.31 24.46 -44.05
C THR A 654 32.31 23.98 -42.59
N CYS A 655 33.51 23.74 -42.02
CA CYS A 655 33.93 23.81 -40.60
C CYS A 655 33.20 22.93 -39.54
N CYS A 656 33.89 21.98 -38.85
CA CYS A 656 34.87 22.16 -37.75
C CYS A 656 34.24 22.68 -36.43
N ALA A 657 34.51 22.12 -35.24
CA ALA A 657 35.55 21.16 -34.84
C ALA A 657 35.16 20.26 -33.64
N THR A 658 35.96 19.22 -33.43
CA THR A 658 35.97 18.25 -32.32
C THR A 658 36.17 18.90 -30.94
N VAL A 659 35.52 18.36 -29.89
CA VAL A 659 35.82 18.67 -28.47
C VAL A 659 35.99 17.36 -27.66
N PRO A 660 37.15 17.13 -27.01
CA PRO A 660 37.39 16.02 -26.07
C PRO A 660 37.15 16.45 -24.59
N PRO A 661 37.21 15.53 -23.60
CA PRO A 661 36.53 15.71 -22.31
C PRO A 661 37.37 16.40 -21.21
N PHE A 662 36.67 16.99 -20.23
CA PHE A 662 37.23 17.43 -18.93
C PHE A 662 36.31 16.96 -17.79
N HIS A 663 36.77 16.13 -16.86
CA HIS A 663 37.65 16.37 -15.70
C HIS A 663 36.92 16.79 -14.42
N THR A 664 36.87 15.86 -13.47
CA THR A 664 36.51 16.07 -12.06
C THR A 664 37.46 17.04 -11.36
N LYS A 665 36.92 17.89 -10.49
CA LYS A 665 37.68 18.67 -9.50
C LYS A 665 37.05 18.57 -8.11
N HIS A 666 37.74 17.90 -7.19
CA HIS A 666 37.58 18.13 -5.77
C HIS A 666 38.00 19.57 -5.42
N ILE A 667 37.26 20.23 -4.54
CA ILE A 667 37.77 21.39 -3.77
C ILE A 667 37.54 21.10 -2.29
N ASN A 668 38.61 21.29 -1.51
CA ASN A 668 38.66 21.02 -0.08
C ASN A 668 39.50 22.12 0.59
N LYS A 669 38.87 22.99 1.40
CA LYS A 669 39.50 24.02 2.27
C LYS A 669 38.41 24.49 3.26
N LYS A 670 38.41 24.09 4.53
CA LYS A 670 39.25 24.55 5.68
C LYS A 670 39.19 26.06 5.98
N ARG A 671 38.53 26.35 7.11
CA ARG A 671 38.87 27.33 8.16
C ARG A 671 39.61 28.62 7.74
N LYS A 672 38.93 29.75 7.88
CA LYS A 672 39.16 30.61 9.06
C LYS A 672 37.88 31.36 9.43
#